data_AF-A0A5C6NB96-F1
#
_entry.id   AF-A0A5C6NB96-F1
#
_cell.length_a   1.000
_cell.length_b   1.000
_cell.length_c   1.000
_cell.angle_alpha   90.00
_cell.angle_beta   90.00
_cell.angle_gamma   90.00
#
_symmetry.space_group_name_H-M   'P 1'
#
loop_
_entity.id
_entity.type
_entity.pdbx_description
1 polymer ?
#
loop_
_entity_poly.entity_id
_entity_poly.type
_entity_poly.pdbx_seq_one_letter_code
_entity_poly.pdbx_strand_id
1 'polypeptide(L)'
;MFHRYTRKDTAVINQFLKYSEPRDFSWFAGLLNNDPVTSLDDFLRRALMKSLKSENGHLDLFVRFLHGLSLESNQRILGGLLDQRNSHPETIQKVLNNLKEENSDGISPDRSINIFHCLMEMKDQSVHQEIQEFLKSEKKSERRLSEIHCSALAYLLQMSEEVLDELNLRQYNTSEEGRRRLIPAVRNCRKVKLPGSFLSKSHWEVVASAMTSNPSHLRELDLIRSQSLADADVKFLSSAMMHPNCRLETLRLSSCWLSEISCDSLASALRSNPSHLRVLELSSISLEDSGMKLLCSGLESLNCKLETLRLSDCGLSEIRCDSLASALRSNPSHLRVLDLSWNQLKDPAVKLLCGFLQDPLCELETLRSEGKLEIPKRKLLQCAMPLFSPEKSHPKKEKSPSVNQKPKPASLLKGQQVEQKPPAEKVLSERKWWRTMKLAKLHLSSRDGLSWSCGTRLRDCRLSETSCDSVASALKSNLSHLRVLDLSDNTLQDSGVKRLCSGLESPNCKLETLRLEYCSLSEISCDSLASALRSNPSHLRELDLSRNQLQDSGVKLLCGFLHFPNCRLETLRLRSCSLSEISCGSLASALRSNPSHLRELDLSWNQLKDSGVKLLCGFLHFPNCRLETLRLRSCSLSEISCGSLASALRSNPSHLKELDMSWNQLKDSGVKLLCGFLQDPLCELETLRLWCCSLSEISCGSLASALRSNPSHLRKLDLSQNQLQDSGVKLLSALVENPDYGLETLRQ
;
A
#
# COMPACT_ATOMS: atom_id res chain seq x y z
N MET A 1 -52.00 7.07 -24.73
CA MET A 1 -51.64 8.35 -24.07
C MET A 1 -51.39 9.47 -25.08
N PHE A 2 -50.27 9.51 -25.80
CA PHE A 2 -49.93 10.64 -26.71
C PHE A 2 -51.04 10.98 -27.73
N HIS A 3 -51.60 9.98 -28.43
CA HIS A 3 -52.75 10.16 -29.35
C HIS A 3 -54.06 10.66 -28.68
N ARG A 4 -54.20 10.53 -27.34
CA ARG A 4 -55.32 11.09 -26.57
C ARG A 4 -55.03 12.54 -26.16
N TYR A 5 -53.77 12.85 -25.83
CA TYR A 5 -53.28 14.21 -25.59
C TYR A 5 -53.44 15.11 -26.82
N THR A 6 -52.98 14.65 -27.98
CA THR A 6 -53.14 15.39 -29.25
C THR A 6 -54.60 15.62 -29.64
N ARG A 7 -55.51 14.71 -29.28
CA ARG A 7 -56.97 14.86 -29.46
C ARG A 7 -57.69 15.65 -28.36
N LYS A 8 -56.97 16.24 -27.39
CA LYS A 8 -57.53 16.97 -26.24
C LYS A 8 -58.52 16.14 -25.39
N ASP A 9 -58.36 14.82 -25.37
CA ASP A 9 -59.16 13.90 -24.54
C ASP A 9 -58.66 13.92 -23.09
N THR A 10 -59.00 15.01 -22.40
CA THR A 10 -58.54 15.33 -21.05
C THR A 10 -59.02 14.33 -20.00
N ALA A 11 -60.14 13.64 -20.21
CA ALA A 11 -60.67 12.65 -19.28
C ALA A 11 -59.68 11.49 -19.06
N VAL A 12 -59.22 10.85 -20.14
CA VAL A 12 -58.28 9.72 -20.06
C VAL A 12 -56.91 10.15 -19.53
N ILE A 13 -56.47 11.36 -19.89
CA ILE A 13 -55.18 11.93 -19.47
C ILE A 13 -55.19 12.23 -17.97
N ASN A 14 -56.21 12.94 -17.49
CA ASN A 14 -56.38 13.28 -16.08
C ASN A 14 -56.65 12.03 -15.23
N GLN A 15 -57.20 10.94 -15.80
CA GLN A 15 -57.33 9.66 -15.11
C GLN A 15 -56.00 8.92 -14.98
N PHE A 16 -55.14 8.91 -16.01
CA PHE A 16 -53.79 8.33 -15.93
C PHE A 16 -52.87 9.13 -15.00
N LEU A 17 -52.88 10.46 -15.15
CA LEU A 17 -52.09 11.40 -14.35
C LEU A 17 -52.71 11.74 -12.99
N LYS A 18 -53.85 11.11 -12.63
CA LYS A 18 -54.52 11.34 -11.35
C LYS A 18 -53.55 11.04 -10.21
N TYR A 19 -53.40 12.01 -9.32
CA TYR A 19 -52.47 11.93 -8.21
C TYR A 19 -53.09 11.09 -7.08
N SER A 20 -52.47 9.96 -6.78
CA SER A 20 -52.62 9.26 -5.50
C SER A 20 -51.45 9.67 -4.60
N GLU A 21 -51.75 10.00 -3.34
CA GLU A 21 -50.75 10.38 -2.35
C GLU A 21 -49.75 9.23 -2.10
N PRO A 22 -48.43 9.49 -2.07
CA PRO A 22 -47.42 8.52 -1.66
C PRO A 22 -47.25 8.51 -0.13
N ARG A 23 -46.87 7.37 0.45
CA ARG A 23 -46.57 7.29 1.90
C ARG A 23 -45.18 7.85 2.26
N ASP A 24 -44.24 7.89 1.32
CA ASP A 24 -42.81 8.12 1.64
C ASP A 24 -42.17 9.36 0.98
N PHE A 25 -42.83 10.02 0.01
CA PHE A 25 -42.31 11.25 -0.64
C PHE A 25 -43.02 12.51 -0.13
N SER A 26 -42.81 12.85 1.15
CA SER A 26 -43.55 13.90 1.88
C SER A 26 -43.30 15.33 1.39
N TRP A 27 -42.19 15.61 0.69
CA TRP A 27 -41.81 16.98 0.29
C TRP A 27 -42.70 17.56 -0.85
N PHE A 28 -43.34 16.72 -1.66
CA PHE A 28 -44.10 17.18 -2.85
C PHE A 28 -45.58 17.50 -2.60
N ALA A 29 -46.10 17.30 -1.39
CA ALA A 29 -47.52 17.51 -1.07
C ALA A 29 -48.01 18.96 -1.35
N GLY A 30 -47.12 19.96 -1.25
CA GLY A 30 -47.46 21.37 -1.49
C GLY A 30 -47.39 21.85 -2.94
N LEU A 31 -47.09 20.99 -3.92
CA LEU A 31 -46.72 21.38 -5.30
C LEU A 31 -47.65 20.83 -6.40
N LEU A 32 -48.77 20.22 -6.03
CA LEU A 32 -49.71 19.55 -6.93
C LEU A 32 -51.16 19.72 -6.48
N ASN A 33 -51.88 20.67 -7.09
CA ASN A 33 -53.34 20.67 -7.05
C ASN A 33 -53.92 19.57 -7.95
N ASN A 34 -55.15 19.14 -7.67
CA ASN A 34 -55.93 18.23 -8.54
C ASN A 34 -56.44 18.89 -9.84
N ASP A 35 -55.91 20.06 -10.20
CA ASP A 35 -56.30 20.82 -11.38
C ASP A 35 -55.94 20.07 -12.68
N PRO A 36 -56.78 20.20 -13.74
CA PRO A 36 -56.54 19.54 -15.03
C PRO A 36 -55.23 20.02 -15.67
N VAL A 37 -54.61 19.16 -16.48
CA VAL A 37 -53.34 19.48 -17.14
C VAL A 37 -53.49 20.67 -18.08
N THR A 38 -52.81 21.77 -17.78
CA THR A 38 -52.93 23.06 -18.50
C THR A 38 -51.92 23.26 -19.62
N SER A 39 -50.82 22.50 -19.62
CA SER A 39 -49.71 22.67 -20.58
C SER A 39 -48.96 21.36 -20.86
N LEU A 40 -48.15 21.33 -21.92
CA LEU A 40 -47.23 20.22 -22.20
C LEU A 40 -46.20 20.04 -21.07
N ASP A 41 -45.81 21.15 -20.45
CA ASP A 41 -44.93 21.28 -19.29
C ASP A 41 -45.44 20.44 -18.11
N ASP A 42 -46.70 20.67 -17.73
CA ASP A 42 -47.38 20.01 -16.64
C ASP A 42 -47.69 18.54 -16.99
N PHE A 43 -47.99 18.25 -18.27
CA PHE A 43 -48.12 16.88 -18.77
C PHE A 43 -46.82 16.07 -18.58
N LEU A 44 -45.68 16.60 -19.05
CA LEU A 44 -44.37 15.94 -18.98
C LEU A 44 -43.91 15.79 -17.53
N ARG A 45 -44.06 16.85 -16.71
CA ARG A 45 -43.75 16.81 -15.27
C ARG A 45 -44.57 15.76 -14.54
N ARG A 46 -45.89 15.69 -14.77
CA ARG A 46 -46.76 14.68 -14.13
C ARG A 46 -46.48 13.27 -14.68
N ALA A 47 -46.12 13.12 -15.95
CA ALA A 47 -45.73 11.83 -16.53
C ALA A 47 -44.41 11.31 -15.95
N LEU A 48 -43.41 12.19 -15.80
CA LEU A 48 -42.15 11.91 -15.10
C LEU A 48 -42.43 11.48 -13.65
N MET A 49 -43.18 12.27 -12.88
CA MET A 49 -43.60 11.94 -11.51
C MET A 49 -44.32 10.58 -11.42
N LYS A 50 -45.17 10.25 -12.39
CA LYS A 50 -45.86 8.94 -12.46
C LYS A 50 -44.87 7.79 -12.73
N SER A 51 -43.82 8.03 -13.50
CA SER A 51 -42.73 7.08 -13.75
C SER A 51 -41.85 6.89 -12.53
N LEU A 52 -41.48 7.97 -11.85
CA LEU A 52 -40.69 7.91 -10.61
C LEU A 52 -41.46 7.17 -9.50
N LYS A 53 -42.80 7.28 -9.47
CA LYS A 53 -43.70 6.45 -8.64
C LYS A 53 -43.84 4.97 -9.06
N SER A 54 -43.34 4.56 -10.23
CA SER A 54 -43.39 3.16 -10.66
C SER A 54 -42.26 2.36 -10.00
N GLU A 55 -42.60 1.30 -9.26
CA GLU A 55 -41.64 0.44 -8.55
C GLU A 55 -40.69 -0.32 -9.51
N ASN A 56 -41.16 -0.67 -10.71
CA ASN A 56 -40.47 -1.58 -11.64
C ASN A 56 -39.99 -0.92 -12.95
N GLY A 57 -39.96 0.42 -13.03
CA GLY A 57 -39.37 1.12 -14.17
C GLY A 57 -40.10 1.03 -15.52
N HIS A 58 -41.28 0.38 -15.60
CA HIS A 58 -41.95 0.13 -16.88
C HIS A 58 -42.37 1.41 -17.64
N LEU A 59 -42.48 2.54 -16.94
CA LEU A 59 -42.76 3.85 -17.53
C LEU A 59 -41.50 4.64 -17.91
N ASP A 60 -40.29 4.21 -17.54
CA ASP A 60 -39.08 5.01 -17.71
C ASP A 60 -38.72 5.17 -19.20
N LEU A 61 -38.88 4.11 -19.99
CA LEU A 61 -38.79 4.16 -21.46
C LEU A 61 -39.92 5.00 -22.09
N PHE A 62 -41.11 5.01 -21.48
CA PHE A 62 -42.23 5.84 -21.93
C PHE A 62 -41.98 7.33 -21.65
N VAL A 63 -41.34 7.67 -20.53
CA VAL A 63 -40.88 9.03 -20.23
C VAL A 63 -39.76 9.44 -21.17
N ARG A 64 -38.76 8.58 -21.44
CA ARG A 64 -37.73 8.83 -22.44
C ARG A 64 -38.33 9.10 -23.83
N PHE A 65 -39.33 8.32 -24.23
CA PHE A 65 -40.10 8.57 -25.45
C PHE A 65 -40.83 9.93 -25.41
N LEU A 66 -41.59 10.25 -24.36
CA LEU A 66 -42.29 11.53 -24.23
C LEU A 66 -41.35 12.76 -24.23
N HIS A 67 -40.19 12.64 -23.59
CA HIS A 67 -39.14 13.66 -23.65
C HIS A 67 -38.52 13.75 -25.05
N GLY A 68 -38.31 12.62 -25.72
CA GLY A 68 -37.91 12.57 -27.13
C GLY A 68 -38.88 13.32 -28.05
N LEU A 69 -40.19 13.19 -27.83
CA LEU A 69 -41.22 13.96 -28.59
C LEU A 69 -41.17 15.47 -28.34
N SER A 70 -40.53 15.89 -27.24
CA SER A 70 -40.37 17.30 -26.86
C SER A 70 -39.12 17.95 -27.46
N LEU A 71 -38.25 17.17 -28.12
CA LEU A 71 -37.13 17.70 -28.88
C LEU A 71 -37.62 18.43 -30.12
N GLU A 72 -37.06 19.61 -30.38
CA GLU A 72 -37.44 20.46 -31.52
C GLU A 72 -37.36 19.72 -32.88
N SER A 73 -36.39 18.82 -33.05
CA SER A 73 -36.28 17.96 -34.24
C SER A 73 -37.50 17.07 -34.44
N ASN A 74 -38.04 16.52 -33.35
CA ASN A 74 -39.15 15.59 -33.39
C ASN A 74 -40.49 16.34 -33.43
N GLN A 75 -40.59 17.50 -32.78
CA GLN A 75 -41.74 18.41 -32.93
C GLN A 75 -41.89 18.91 -34.38
N ARG A 76 -40.79 19.21 -35.08
CA ARG A 76 -40.82 19.55 -36.52
C ARG A 76 -41.36 18.40 -37.39
N ILE A 77 -41.00 17.16 -37.08
CA ILE A 77 -41.50 15.94 -37.77
C ILE A 77 -42.98 15.68 -37.45
N LEU A 78 -43.41 15.99 -36.23
CA LEU A 78 -44.78 15.75 -35.73
C LEU A 78 -45.71 16.96 -35.90
N GLY A 79 -45.32 17.96 -36.69
CA GLY A 79 -45.96 19.29 -36.78
C GLY A 79 -47.42 19.32 -37.27
N GLY A 80 -48.02 18.19 -37.64
CA GLY A 80 -49.46 18.06 -37.93
C GLY A 80 -50.28 17.34 -36.85
N LEU A 81 -49.66 16.92 -35.73
CA LEU A 81 -50.31 16.21 -34.62
C LEU A 81 -50.30 16.98 -33.30
N LEU A 82 -49.47 18.00 -33.15
CA LEU A 82 -49.31 18.79 -31.92
C LEU A 82 -49.72 20.25 -32.14
N ASP A 83 -50.97 20.59 -31.81
CA ASP A 83 -51.57 21.93 -31.96
C ASP A 83 -50.99 23.05 -31.05
N GLN A 84 -49.79 22.88 -30.48
CA GLN A 84 -49.16 23.88 -29.61
C GLN A 84 -47.70 24.11 -29.99
N ARG A 85 -47.41 25.33 -30.45
CA ARG A 85 -46.11 25.74 -31.03
C ARG A 85 -45.12 26.35 -30.02
N ASN A 86 -45.44 26.33 -28.72
CA ASN A 86 -44.72 27.08 -27.69
C ASN A 86 -44.23 26.15 -26.55
N SER A 87 -43.25 25.28 -26.82
CA SER A 87 -42.42 24.73 -25.74
C SER A 87 -41.31 25.73 -25.41
N HIS A 88 -41.40 26.40 -24.26
CA HIS A 88 -40.41 27.40 -23.86
C HIS A 88 -39.13 26.71 -23.36
N PRO A 89 -37.91 27.22 -23.66
CA PRO A 89 -36.66 26.62 -23.15
C PRO A 89 -36.60 26.53 -21.62
N GLU A 90 -37.23 27.49 -20.94
CA GLU A 90 -37.39 27.53 -19.48
C GLU A 90 -38.16 26.33 -18.91
N THR A 91 -39.11 25.78 -19.69
CA THR A 91 -39.86 24.56 -19.36
C THR A 91 -38.94 23.36 -19.30
N ILE A 92 -38.12 23.18 -20.35
CA ILE A 92 -37.15 22.08 -20.43
C ILE A 92 -36.16 22.23 -19.27
N GLN A 93 -35.65 23.43 -19.01
CA GLN A 93 -34.73 23.67 -17.89
C GLN A 93 -35.34 23.38 -16.52
N LYS A 94 -36.62 23.69 -16.28
CA LYS A 94 -37.32 23.32 -15.04
C LYS A 94 -37.44 21.81 -14.87
N VAL A 95 -37.76 21.06 -15.93
CA VAL A 95 -37.84 19.59 -15.85
C VAL A 95 -36.44 18.96 -15.70
N LEU A 96 -35.41 19.51 -16.35
CA LEU A 96 -34.01 19.13 -16.14
C LEU A 96 -33.55 19.36 -14.69
N ASN A 97 -33.96 20.48 -14.07
CA ASN A 97 -33.64 20.75 -12.67
C ASN A 97 -34.39 19.79 -11.73
N ASN A 98 -35.69 19.51 -11.96
CA ASN A 98 -36.44 18.51 -11.17
C ASN A 98 -35.79 17.11 -11.28
N LEU A 99 -35.36 16.69 -12.48
CA LEU A 99 -34.60 15.45 -12.70
C LEU A 99 -33.24 15.42 -11.97
N LYS A 100 -32.67 16.59 -11.63
CA LYS A 100 -31.43 16.71 -10.85
C LYS A 100 -31.70 16.78 -9.34
N GLU A 101 -32.82 17.36 -8.92
CA GLU A 101 -33.24 17.52 -7.52
C GLU A 101 -33.90 16.28 -6.91
N GLU A 102 -34.65 15.48 -7.67
CA GLU A 102 -35.30 14.24 -7.19
C GLU A 102 -34.33 13.07 -6.92
N ASN A 103 -33.01 13.31 -6.99
CA ASN A 103 -31.96 12.31 -6.79
C ASN A 103 -31.65 12.01 -5.31
N SER A 104 -32.70 11.79 -4.52
CA SER A 104 -32.59 11.33 -3.14
C SER A 104 -32.34 9.82 -3.05
N ASP A 105 -31.88 9.38 -1.88
CA ASP A 105 -31.72 7.97 -1.52
C ASP A 105 -33.03 7.20 -1.83
N GLY A 106 -32.98 6.20 -2.72
CA GLY A 106 -34.15 5.36 -3.08
C GLY A 106 -34.37 5.09 -4.57
N ILE A 107 -33.69 5.80 -5.49
CA ILE A 107 -33.78 5.52 -6.94
C ILE A 107 -32.99 4.25 -7.32
N SER A 108 -33.46 3.47 -8.31
CA SER A 108 -32.73 2.29 -8.79
C SER A 108 -31.55 2.63 -9.73
N PRO A 109 -30.54 1.76 -9.85
CA PRO A 109 -29.42 1.99 -10.77
C PRO A 109 -29.86 2.12 -12.24
N ASP A 110 -30.77 1.27 -12.71
CA ASP A 110 -31.28 1.30 -14.09
C ASP A 110 -32.04 2.59 -14.39
N ARG A 111 -32.85 3.07 -13.43
CA ARG A 111 -33.54 4.36 -13.53
C ARG A 111 -32.56 5.52 -13.61
N SER A 112 -31.46 5.46 -12.86
CA SER A 112 -30.40 6.47 -12.90
C SER A 112 -29.67 6.51 -14.26
N ILE A 113 -29.46 5.34 -14.88
CA ILE A 113 -28.92 5.23 -16.25
C ILE A 113 -29.94 5.77 -17.27
N ASN A 114 -31.23 5.47 -17.12
CA ASN A 114 -32.29 6.01 -17.97
C ASN A 114 -32.39 7.54 -17.86
N ILE A 115 -32.32 8.12 -16.66
CA ILE A 115 -32.28 9.57 -16.44
C ILE A 115 -31.04 10.17 -17.12
N PHE A 116 -29.86 9.57 -16.95
CA PHE A 116 -28.64 10.01 -17.64
C PHE A 116 -28.79 10.02 -19.17
N HIS A 117 -29.40 8.98 -19.76
CA HIS A 117 -29.71 8.97 -21.19
C HIS A 117 -30.71 10.07 -21.59
N CYS A 118 -31.77 10.30 -20.81
CA CYS A 118 -32.73 11.38 -21.06
C CYS A 118 -32.04 12.76 -21.05
N LEU A 119 -31.14 13.02 -20.10
CA LEU A 119 -30.34 14.26 -20.05
C LEU A 119 -29.50 14.42 -21.33
N MET A 120 -28.76 13.38 -21.71
CA MET A 120 -27.93 13.37 -22.93
C MET A 120 -28.76 13.59 -24.22
N GLU A 121 -29.92 12.95 -24.34
CA GLU A 121 -30.85 13.13 -25.48
C GLU A 121 -31.46 14.54 -25.53
N MET A 122 -31.74 15.14 -24.37
CA MET A 122 -32.17 16.54 -24.24
C MET A 122 -31.04 17.56 -24.46
N LYS A 123 -29.84 17.13 -24.87
CA LYS A 123 -28.62 17.94 -25.02
C LYS A 123 -28.09 18.54 -23.70
N ASP A 124 -28.60 18.12 -22.54
CA ASP A 124 -28.01 18.46 -21.24
C ASP A 124 -26.83 17.53 -20.96
N GLN A 125 -25.63 18.05 -21.21
CA GLN A 125 -24.39 17.31 -21.00
C GLN A 125 -23.79 17.51 -19.60
N SER A 126 -24.48 18.15 -18.62
CA SER A 126 -23.81 18.54 -17.35
C SER A 126 -23.23 17.32 -16.63
N VAL A 127 -24.03 16.28 -16.36
CA VAL A 127 -23.54 15.07 -15.66
C VAL A 127 -22.37 14.42 -16.41
N HIS A 128 -22.38 14.42 -17.75
CA HIS A 128 -21.25 13.93 -18.53
C HIS A 128 -20.02 14.82 -18.37
N GLN A 129 -20.15 16.15 -18.48
CA GLN A 129 -19.05 17.11 -18.30
C GLN A 129 -18.47 17.05 -16.88
N GLU A 130 -19.32 16.91 -15.86
CA GLU A 130 -18.94 16.78 -14.46
C GLU A 130 -18.16 15.48 -14.20
N ILE A 131 -18.57 14.36 -14.81
CA ILE A 131 -17.80 13.10 -14.81
C ILE A 131 -16.46 13.30 -15.55
N GLN A 132 -16.45 14.02 -16.67
CA GLN A 132 -15.24 14.26 -17.46
C GLN A 132 -14.22 15.16 -16.74
N GLU A 133 -14.67 16.18 -16.02
CA GLU A 133 -13.85 16.98 -15.10
C GLU A 133 -13.31 16.12 -13.96
N PHE A 134 -14.17 15.30 -13.35
CA PHE A 134 -13.78 14.39 -12.27
C PHE A 134 -12.70 13.40 -12.71
N LEU A 135 -12.80 12.83 -13.92
CA LEU A 135 -11.82 11.89 -14.47
C LEU A 135 -10.48 12.56 -14.83
N LYS A 136 -10.48 13.88 -15.11
CA LYS A 136 -9.26 14.68 -15.36
C LYS A 136 -8.60 15.19 -14.08
N SER A 137 -9.32 15.24 -12.96
CA SER A 137 -8.77 15.66 -11.67
C SER A 137 -7.79 14.60 -11.14
N GLU A 138 -6.57 15.04 -10.78
CA GLU A 138 -5.61 14.19 -10.06
C GLU A 138 -6.13 13.77 -8.68
N LYS A 139 -7.10 14.51 -8.12
CA LYS A 139 -7.63 14.33 -6.76
C LYS A 139 -9.09 13.90 -6.75
N LYS A 140 -9.32 12.62 -7.05
CA LYS A 140 -10.65 11.97 -7.08
C LYS A 140 -11.43 11.99 -5.75
N SER A 141 -10.78 12.30 -4.63
CA SER A 141 -11.40 12.34 -3.30
C SER A 141 -12.03 13.69 -2.92
N GLU A 142 -11.67 14.80 -3.59
CA GLU A 142 -12.12 16.14 -3.18
C GLU A 142 -13.56 16.46 -3.62
N ARG A 143 -14.01 15.97 -4.78
CA ARG A 143 -15.40 16.15 -5.27
C ARG A 143 -16.28 14.98 -4.85
N ARG A 144 -17.35 15.24 -4.09
CA ARG A 144 -18.36 14.23 -3.75
C ARG A 144 -19.25 13.93 -4.96
N LEU A 145 -19.31 12.67 -5.38
CA LEU A 145 -20.19 12.18 -6.43
C LEU A 145 -21.59 11.85 -5.87
N SER A 146 -22.64 12.19 -6.62
CA SER A 146 -24.00 11.70 -6.36
C SER A 146 -24.22 10.31 -6.96
N GLU A 147 -25.33 9.67 -6.61
CA GLU A 147 -25.59 8.29 -7.03
C GLU A 147 -25.84 8.16 -8.55
N ILE A 148 -26.38 9.21 -9.18
CA ILE A 148 -26.46 9.29 -10.66
C ILE A 148 -25.07 9.40 -11.27
N HIS A 149 -24.14 10.18 -10.71
CA HIS A 149 -22.76 10.24 -11.20
C HIS A 149 -22.12 8.84 -11.14
N CYS A 150 -22.36 8.09 -10.07
CA CYS A 150 -21.87 6.72 -9.92
C CYS A 150 -22.49 5.76 -10.95
N SER A 151 -23.83 5.76 -11.13
CA SER A 151 -24.49 4.91 -12.12
C SER A 151 -24.07 5.25 -13.56
N ALA A 152 -23.97 6.53 -13.91
CA ALA A 152 -23.53 6.98 -15.23
C ALA A 152 -22.04 6.67 -15.48
N LEU A 153 -21.16 6.87 -14.48
CA LEU A 153 -19.76 6.49 -14.57
C LEU A 153 -19.59 4.97 -14.73
N ALA A 154 -20.36 4.17 -13.99
CA ALA A 154 -20.33 2.71 -14.12
C ALA A 154 -20.70 2.24 -15.52
N TYR A 155 -21.74 2.84 -16.11
CA TYR A 155 -22.16 2.60 -17.49
C TYR A 155 -21.06 3.02 -18.49
N LEU A 156 -20.52 4.24 -18.36
CA LEU A 156 -19.45 4.73 -19.26
C LEU A 156 -18.18 3.86 -19.20
N LEU A 157 -17.79 3.38 -18.01
CA LEU A 157 -16.68 2.45 -17.85
C LEU A 157 -16.98 1.08 -18.47
N GLN A 158 -18.19 0.55 -18.28
CA GLN A 158 -18.60 -0.73 -18.86
C GLN A 158 -18.65 -0.71 -20.39
N MET A 159 -19.02 0.43 -21.00
CA MET A 159 -19.13 0.61 -22.45
C MET A 159 -17.84 1.09 -23.13
N SER A 160 -16.75 1.30 -22.38
CA SER A 160 -15.46 1.76 -22.91
C SER A 160 -14.76 0.69 -23.78
N GLU A 161 -14.24 1.07 -24.95
CA GLU A 161 -13.35 0.21 -25.77
C GLU A 161 -12.01 -0.07 -25.03
N GLU A 162 -11.61 0.77 -24.08
CA GLU A 162 -10.40 0.61 -23.27
C GLU A 162 -10.72 -0.01 -21.90
N VAL A 163 -10.03 -1.10 -21.57
CA VAL A 163 -10.13 -1.82 -20.28
C VAL A 163 -9.41 -1.04 -19.18
N LEU A 164 -10.09 -0.78 -18.07
CA LEU A 164 -9.54 -0.06 -16.91
C LEU A 164 -8.52 -0.91 -16.13
N ASP A 165 -7.34 -0.37 -15.83
CA ASP A 165 -6.33 -1.14 -15.09
C ASP A 165 -6.71 -1.41 -13.62
N GLU A 166 -7.11 -0.39 -12.85
CA GLU A 166 -7.60 -0.55 -11.46
C GLU A 166 -8.90 0.24 -11.20
N LEU A 167 -9.93 -0.46 -10.71
CA LEU A 167 -11.16 0.10 -10.15
C LEU A 167 -11.12 0.03 -8.62
N ASN A 168 -10.70 1.11 -7.97
CA ASN A 168 -10.67 1.20 -6.51
C ASN A 168 -11.86 2.00 -5.96
N LEU A 169 -12.89 1.30 -5.49
CA LEU A 169 -14.14 1.93 -5.05
C LEU A 169 -13.98 2.80 -3.80
N ARG A 170 -12.88 2.67 -3.03
CA ARG A 170 -12.60 3.51 -1.85
C ARG A 170 -12.04 4.89 -2.21
N GLN A 171 -11.54 5.08 -3.43
CA GLN A 171 -11.05 6.39 -3.90
C GLN A 171 -12.19 7.36 -4.26
N TYR A 172 -13.41 6.85 -4.46
CA TYR A 172 -14.58 7.66 -4.81
C TYR A 172 -15.26 8.19 -3.54
N ASN A 173 -15.32 9.50 -3.41
CA ASN A 173 -16.06 10.20 -2.37
C ASN A 173 -17.56 10.19 -2.70
N THR A 174 -18.32 9.24 -2.15
CA THR A 174 -19.75 9.04 -2.41
C THR A 174 -20.41 8.21 -1.29
N SER A 175 -21.74 8.04 -1.31
CA SER A 175 -22.47 7.16 -0.39
C SER A 175 -22.06 5.69 -0.59
N GLU A 176 -22.32 4.81 0.37
CA GLU A 176 -22.07 3.36 0.17
C GLU A 176 -22.90 2.80 -1.00
N GLU A 177 -24.11 3.33 -1.21
CA GLU A 177 -24.96 2.99 -2.36
C GLU A 177 -24.38 3.54 -3.68
N GLY A 178 -23.82 4.75 -3.68
CA GLY A 178 -23.01 5.26 -4.78
C GLY A 178 -21.81 4.35 -5.11
N ARG A 179 -21.12 3.78 -4.10
CA ARG A 179 -20.06 2.79 -4.34
C ARG A 179 -20.59 1.49 -4.93
N ARG A 180 -21.71 0.97 -4.42
CA ARG A 180 -22.39 -0.21 -4.98
C ARG A 180 -22.77 -0.03 -6.45
N ARG A 181 -23.30 1.14 -6.81
CA ARG A 181 -23.64 1.52 -8.19
C ARG A 181 -22.44 1.58 -9.14
N LEU A 182 -21.20 1.63 -8.64
CA LEU A 182 -19.98 1.51 -9.45
C LEU A 182 -19.58 0.05 -9.76
N ILE A 183 -20.12 -0.94 -9.05
CA ILE A 183 -19.75 -2.36 -9.22
C ILE A 183 -19.92 -2.87 -10.66
N PRO A 184 -20.94 -2.49 -11.47
CA PRO A 184 -21.04 -2.91 -12.87
C PRO A 184 -19.81 -2.59 -13.74
N ALA A 185 -18.99 -1.60 -13.38
CA ALA A 185 -17.73 -1.32 -14.09
C ALA A 185 -16.69 -2.45 -13.98
N VAL A 186 -16.85 -3.39 -13.03
CA VAL A 186 -15.96 -4.55 -12.85
C VAL A 186 -15.86 -5.43 -14.12
N ARG A 187 -16.89 -5.42 -14.97
CA ARG A 187 -16.91 -6.11 -16.27
C ARG A 187 -15.83 -5.64 -17.24
N ASN A 188 -15.31 -4.41 -17.07
CA ASN A 188 -14.32 -3.82 -17.96
C ASN A 188 -13.06 -3.34 -17.22
N CYS A 189 -12.62 -4.09 -16.21
CA CYS A 189 -11.37 -3.79 -15.49
C CYS A 189 -10.48 -5.02 -15.29
N ARG A 190 -9.16 -4.79 -15.11
CA ARG A 190 -8.18 -5.84 -14.77
C ARG A 190 -8.09 -6.09 -13.28
N LYS A 191 -8.24 -5.05 -12.45
CA LYS A 191 -8.16 -5.13 -11.00
C LYS A 191 -9.31 -4.38 -10.35
N VAL A 192 -9.93 -4.96 -9.33
CA VAL A 192 -10.97 -4.30 -8.54
C VAL A 192 -10.68 -4.39 -7.04
N LYS A 193 -10.88 -3.28 -6.33
CA LYS A 193 -10.86 -3.20 -4.86
C LYS A 193 -12.26 -2.78 -4.40
N LEU A 194 -13.00 -3.71 -3.79
CA LEU A 194 -14.35 -3.44 -3.31
C LEU A 194 -14.33 -2.81 -1.89
N PRO A 195 -15.30 -1.94 -1.54
CA PRO A 195 -15.39 -1.35 -0.22
C PRO A 195 -15.82 -2.41 0.80
N GLY A 196 -15.57 -2.15 2.07
CA GLY A 196 -15.87 -3.13 3.13
C GLY A 196 -17.34 -3.24 3.54
N SER A 197 -18.25 -2.65 2.75
CA SER A 197 -19.69 -2.58 2.97
C SER A 197 -20.40 -3.88 2.62
N PHE A 198 -21.54 -4.14 3.25
CA PHE A 198 -22.44 -5.25 2.87
C PHE A 198 -22.84 -5.16 1.39
N LEU A 199 -22.39 -6.15 0.61
CA LEU A 199 -22.79 -6.38 -0.78
C LEU A 199 -23.94 -7.38 -0.79
N SER A 200 -25.06 -7.03 -1.44
CA SER A 200 -26.14 -7.99 -1.64
C SER A 200 -25.76 -9.05 -2.69
N LYS A 201 -26.47 -10.18 -2.68
CA LYS A 201 -26.35 -11.26 -3.68
C LYS A 201 -26.27 -10.77 -5.13
N SER A 202 -27.08 -9.78 -5.52
CA SER A 202 -27.08 -9.22 -6.88
C SER A 202 -25.76 -8.54 -7.26
N HIS A 203 -25.02 -7.97 -6.31
CA HIS A 203 -23.68 -7.43 -6.55
C HIS A 203 -22.66 -8.55 -6.78
N TRP A 204 -22.77 -9.67 -6.05
CA TRP A 204 -21.94 -10.85 -6.29
C TRP A 204 -22.24 -11.53 -7.63
N GLU A 205 -23.51 -11.56 -8.04
CA GLU A 205 -23.90 -12.03 -9.39
C GLU A 205 -23.27 -11.16 -10.49
N VAL A 206 -23.12 -9.85 -10.30
CA VAL A 206 -22.40 -8.95 -11.23
C VAL A 206 -20.89 -9.22 -11.26
N VAL A 207 -20.25 -9.41 -10.10
CA VAL A 207 -18.80 -9.73 -10.01
C VAL A 207 -18.52 -11.11 -10.63
N ALA A 208 -19.31 -12.13 -10.29
CA ALA A 208 -19.23 -13.45 -10.89
C ALA A 208 -19.45 -13.40 -12.41
N SER A 209 -20.44 -12.62 -12.88
CA SER A 209 -20.69 -12.39 -14.31
C SER A 209 -19.51 -11.73 -15.03
N ALA A 210 -18.74 -10.86 -14.38
CA ALA A 210 -17.51 -10.30 -14.95
C ALA A 210 -16.36 -11.32 -14.99
N MET A 211 -16.28 -12.21 -14.01
CA MET A 211 -15.30 -13.30 -14.01
C MET A 211 -15.59 -14.32 -15.11
N THR A 212 -16.86 -14.66 -15.35
CA THR A 212 -17.28 -15.67 -16.35
C THR A 212 -17.51 -15.13 -17.77
N SER A 213 -17.45 -13.81 -17.98
CA SER A 213 -17.65 -13.17 -19.30
C SER A 213 -16.60 -13.60 -20.33
N ASN A 214 -16.91 -13.38 -21.62
CA ASN A 214 -15.96 -13.59 -22.71
C ASN A 214 -15.81 -12.30 -23.53
N PRO A 215 -14.64 -11.64 -23.53
CA PRO A 215 -13.45 -11.96 -22.73
C PRO A 215 -13.65 -11.64 -21.23
N SER A 216 -12.98 -12.41 -20.36
CA SER A 216 -12.83 -12.08 -18.93
C SER A 216 -11.59 -11.21 -18.75
N HIS A 217 -11.80 -9.95 -18.37
CA HIS A 217 -10.71 -8.99 -18.17
C HIS A 217 -10.11 -9.06 -16.76
N LEU A 218 -10.89 -9.48 -15.76
CA LEU A 218 -10.54 -9.41 -14.34
C LEU A 218 -9.44 -10.42 -13.96
N ARG A 219 -8.34 -9.90 -13.40
CA ARG A 219 -7.15 -10.63 -12.94
C ARG A 219 -6.95 -10.55 -11.43
N GLU A 220 -7.30 -9.44 -10.80
CA GLU A 220 -7.18 -9.28 -9.34
C GLU A 220 -8.50 -8.80 -8.71
N LEU A 221 -8.99 -9.59 -7.74
CA LEU A 221 -10.15 -9.29 -6.90
C LEU A 221 -9.68 -9.10 -5.46
N ASP A 222 -9.80 -7.88 -4.97
CA ASP A 222 -9.37 -7.47 -3.62
C ASP A 222 -10.58 -7.08 -2.75
N LEU A 223 -10.79 -7.87 -1.71
CA LEU A 223 -11.87 -7.77 -0.72
C LEU A 223 -11.33 -7.49 0.70
N ILE A 224 -10.08 -7.01 0.82
CA ILE A 224 -9.37 -6.72 2.09
C ILE A 224 -10.22 -5.81 2.98
N ARG A 225 -10.53 -6.25 4.21
CA ARG A 225 -11.36 -5.53 5.20
C ARG A 225 -12.84 -5.38 4.78
N SER A 226 -13.39 -6.38 4.09
CA SER A 226 -14.85 -6.53 3.97
C SER A 226 -15.46 -7.10 5.24
N GLN A 227 -16.54 -6.46 5.73
CA GLN A 227 -17.30 -6.98 6.86
C GLN A 227 -17.99 -8.28 6.43
N SER A 228 -17.52 -9.40 6.98
CA SER A 228 -18.08 -10.76 6.88
C SER A 228 -18.72 -11.12 5.53
N LEU A 229 -17.92 -11.66 4.62
CA LEU A 229 -18.46 -12.46 3.50
C LEU A 229 -19.29 -13.62 4.06
N ALA A 230 -20.46 -13.90 3.47
CA ALA A 230 -21.20 -15.11 3.79
C ALA A 230 -20.65 -16.31 3.00
N ASP A 231 -20.86 -17.53 3.50
CA ASP A 231 -20.44 -18.75 2.79
C ASP A 231 -21.06 -18.86 1.39
N ALA A 232 -22.28 -18.33 1.21
CA ALA A 232 -22.91 -18.23 -0.09
C ALA A 232 -22.10 -17.36 -1.07
N ASP A 233 -21.50 -16.26 -0.61
CA ASP A 233 -20.74 -15.31 -1.43
C ASP A 233 -19.40 -15.92 -1.85
N VAL A 234 -18.69 -16.57 -0.91
CA VAL A 234 -17.44 -17.30 -1.20
C VAL A 234 -17.70 -18.46 -2.15
N LYS A 235 -18.83 -19.16 -1.99
CA LYS A 235 -19.28 -20.20 -2.91
C LYS A 235 -19.58 -19.64 -4.31
N PHE A 236 -20.22 -18.48 -4.45
CA PHE A 236 -20.42 -17.82 -5.74
C PHE A 236 -19.08 -17.47 -6.43
N LEU A 237 -18.13 -16.88 -5.69
CA LEU A 237 -16.80 -16.57 -6.23
C LEU A 237 -16.06 -17.83 -6.67
N SER A 238 -16.05 -18.87 -5.83
CA SER A 238 -15.43 -20.16 -6.14
C SER A 238 -16.07 -20.83 -7.37
N SER A 239 -17.40 -20.81 -7.48
CA SER A 239 -18.10 -21.30 -8.68
C SER A 239 -17.72 -20.52 -9.95
N ALA A 240 -17.57 -19.20 -9.86
CA ALA A 240 -17.12 -18.37 -10.98
C ALA A 240 -15.66 -18.65 -11.36
N MET A 241 -14.78 -18.93 -10.38
CA MET A 241 -13.38 -19.29 -10.62
C MET A 241 -13.20 -20.59 -11.41
N MET A 242 -14.11 -21.56 -11.22
CA MET A 242 -14.10 -22.85 -11.95
C MET A 242 -14.61 -22.75 -13.40
N HIS A 243 -15.07 -21.57 -13.85
CA HIS A 243 -15.61 -21.39 -15.19
C HIS A 243 -14.49 -21.28 -16.24
N PRO A 244 -14.58 -21.92 -17.43
CA PRO A 244 -13.49 -21.94 -18.43
C PRO A 244 -13.03 -20.57 -18.94
N ASN A 245 -13.91 -19.56 -18.90
CA ASN A 245 -13.57 -18.19 -19.28
C ASN A 245 -12.84 -17.41 -18.18
N CYS A 246 -12.88 -17.86 -16.93
CA CYS A 246 -12.30 -17.13 -15.81
C CYS A 246 -10.79 -16.98 -15.98
N ARG A 247 -10.27 -15.77 -15.74
CA ARG A 247 -8.84 -15.46 -15.79
C ARG A 247 -8.33 -14.83 -14.49
N LEU A 248 -9.02 -15.04 -13.37
CA LEU A 248 -8.62 -14.50 -12.09
C LEU A 248 -7.30 -15.15 -11.62
N GLU A 249 -6.29 -14.31 -11.41
CA GLU A 249 -4.93 -14.70 -11.03
C GLU A 249 -4.64 -14.38 -9.55
N THR A 250 -5.30 -13.36 -8.99
CA THR A 250 -5.17 -12.95 -7.58
C THR A 250 -6.52 -12.81 -6.90
N LEU A 251 -6.68 -13.46 -5.75
CA LEU A 251 -7.82 -13.32 -4.85
C LEU A 251 -7.32 -12.89 -3.46
N ARG A 252 -7.86 -11.79 -2.92
CA ARG A 252 -7.56 -11.32 -1.57
C ARG A 252 -8.81 -11.27 -0.72
N LEU A 253 -8.91 -12.19 0.23
CA LEU A 253 -9.90 -12.19 1.31
C LEU A 253 -9.12 -11.88 2.58
N SER A 254 -9.36 -10.74 3.24
CA SER A 254 -8.67 -10.46 4.51
C SER A 254 -9.63 -9.83 5.51
N SER A 255 -9.42 -10.17 6.79
CA SER A 255 -10.32 -9.75 7.87
C SER A 255 -11.77 -10.24 7.71
N CYS A 256 -11.95 -11.36 7.00
CA CYS A 256 -13.23 -12.07 6.90
C CYS A 256 -13.25 -13.24 7.90
N TRP A 257 -14.43 -13.78 8.21
CA TRP A 257 -14.55 -15.11 8.78
C TRP A 257 -14.83 -16.08 7.62
N LEU A 258 -14.11 -17.20 7.55
CA LEU A 258 -14.38 -18.27 6.58
C LEU A 258 -14.74 -19.52 7.37
N SER A 259 -15.95 -20.03 7.16
CA SER A 259 -16.35 -21.32 7.73
C SER A 259 -15.70 -22.48 6.96
N GLU A 260 -15.94 -23.69 7.44
CA GLU A 260 -15.62 -24.93 6.75
C GLU A 260 -16.18 -24.98 5.30
N ILE A 261 -17.38 -24.46 5.07
CA ILE A 261 -18.07 -24.42 3.76
C ILE A 261 -17.35 -23.46 2.79
N SER A 262 -16.94 -22.30 3.29
CA SER A 262 -16.11 -21.36 2.53
C SER A 262 -14.76 -21.99 2.15
N CYS A 263 -14.13 -22.73 3.06
CA CYS A 263 -12.84 -23.37 2.82
C CYS A 263 -12.92 -24.50 1.78
N ASP A 264 -13.94 -25.38 1.82
CA ASP A 264 -14.14 -26.40 0.77
C ASP A 264 -14.50 -25.78 -0.59
N SER A 265 -15.24 -24.67 -0.59
CA SER A 265 -15.54 -23.94 -1.83
C SER A 265 -14.25 -23.41 -2.48
N LEU A 266 -13.37 -22.78 -1.70
CA LEU A 266 -12.05 -22.32 -2.16
C LEU A 266 -11.15 -23.48 -2.57
N ALA A 267 -11.13 -24.57 -1.80
CA ALA A 267 -10.38 -25.78 -2.15
C ALA A 267 -10.85 -26.36 -3.49
N SER A 268 -12.16 -26.44 -3.73
CA SER A 268 -12.74 -26.88 -5.00
C SER A 268 -12.29 -26.01 -6.17
N ALA A 269 -12.19 -24.69 -5.99
CA ALA A 269 -11.66 -23.79 -7.00
C ALA A 269 -10.15 -24.02 -7.26
N LEU A 270 -9.35 -24.28 -6.22
CA LEU A 270 -7.92 -24.61 -6.36
C LEU A 270 -7.68 -25.93 -7.13
N ARG A 271 -8.52 -26.96 -6.87
CA ARG A 271 -8.49 -28.27 -7.57
C ARG A 271 -8.96 -28.22 -9.03
N SER A 272 -9.62 -27.13 -9.44
CA SER A 272 -10.29 -27.06 -10.74
C SER A 272 -9.32 -26.97 -11.92
N ASN A 273 -9.80 -27.29 -13.12
CA ASN A 273 -9.03 -27.20 -14.35
C ASN A 273 -9.85 -26.47 -15.42
N PRO A 274 -9.45 -25.27 -15.89
CA PRO A 274 -8.20 -24.58 -15.59
C PRO A 274 -8.23 -23.77 -14.28
N SER A 275 -7.37 -24.10 -13.31
CA SER A 275 -7.03 -23.19 -12.23
C SER A 275 -6.07 -22.11 -12.74
N HIS A 276 -6.53 -20.86 -12.75
CA HIS A 276 -5.74 -19.68 -13.13
C HIS A 276 -5.16 -18.93 -11.92
N LEU A 277 -5.58 -19.26 -10.69
CA LEU A 277 -5.20 -18.55 -9.49
C LEU A 277 -3.72 -18.80 -9.14
N ARG A 278 -2.94 -17.72 -9.03
CA ARG A 278 -1.53 -17.71 -8.63
C ARG A 278 -1.31 -17.12 -7.24
N VAL A 279 -2.17 -16.21 -6.80
CA VAL A 279 -2.04 -15.53 -5.49
C VAL A 279 -3.33 -15.68 -4.70
N LEU A 280 -3.21 -16.25 -3.50
CA LEU A 280 -4.29 -16.39 -2.53
C LEU A 280 -3.86 -15.76 -1.20
N GLU A 281 -4.53 -14.67 -0.84
CA GLU A 281 -4.33 -13.93 0.40
C GLU A 281 -5.54 -14.17 1.30
N LEU A 282 -5.30 -14.75 2.48
CA LEU A 282 -6.30 -15.12 3.49
C LEU A 282 -5.96 -14.53 4.89
N SER A 283 -5.15 -13.47 4.95
CA SER A 283 -4.63 -12.97 6.22
C SER A 283 -5.69 -12.32 7.14
N SER A 284 -5.47 -12.42 8.46
CA SER A 284 -6.41 -12.07 9.53
C SER A 284 -7.78 -12.73 9.39
N ILE A 285 -7.81 -13.98 8.90
CA ILE A 285 -9.00 -14.84 8.88
C ILE A 285 -8.85 -15.91 9.95
N SER A 286 -9.80 -15.98 10.89
CA SER A 286 -9.87 -17.08 11.86
C SER A 286 -10.28 -18.37 11.15
N LEU A 287 -9.30 -19.19 10.79
CA LEU A 287 -9.50 -20.51 10.17
C LEU A 287 -9.54 -21.60 11.23
N GLU A 288 -10.67 -22.30 11.34
CA GLU A 288 -10.79 -23.52 12.15
C GLU A 288 -9.93 -24.66 11.58
N ASP A 289 -9.56 -25.63 12.44
CA ASP A 289 -8.69 -26.75 12.05
C ASP A 289 -9.28 -27.58 10.90
N SER A 290 -10.62 -27.77 10.85
CA SER A 290 -11.32 -28.45 9.75
C SER A 290 -11.27 -27.66 8.44
N GLY A 291 -11.57 -26.35 8.49
CA GLY A 291 -11.49 -25.45 7.34
C GLY A 291 -10.08 -25.41 6.73
N MET A 292 -9.04 -25.35 7.56
CA MET A 292 -7.65 -25.42 7.07
C MET A 292 -7.34 -26.75 6.39
N LYS A 293 -7.81 -27.88 6.95
CA LYS A 293 -7.61 -29.21 6.34
C LYS A 293 -8.28 -29.31 4.97
N LEU A 294 -9.47 -28.73 4.80
CA LEU A 294 -10.14 -28.66 3.50
C LEU A 294 -9.37 -27.78 2.52
N LEU A 295 -8.90 -26.60 2.94
CA LEU A 295 -8.05 -25.74 2.10
C LEU A 295 -6.77 -26.47 1.66
N CYS A 296 -6.13 -27.23 2.56
CA CYS A 296 -4.99 -28.11 2.25
C CYS A 296 -5.30 -29.13 1.16
N SER A 297 -6.46 -29.78 1.19
CA SER A 297 -6.88 -30.71 0.12
C SER A 297 -7.05 -30.01 -1.25
N GLY A 298 -7.15 -28.68 -1.28
CA GLY A 298 -7.06 -27.88 -2.49
C GLY A 298 -5.64 -27.69 -2.99
N LEU A 299 -4.70 -27.43 -2.07
CA LEU A 299 -3.27 -27.25 -2.35
C LEU A 299 -2.59 -28.55 -2.80
N GLU A 300 -3.00 -29.70 -2.24
CA GLU A 300 -2.51 -31.05 -2.59
C GLU A 300 -2.72 -31.42 -4.06
N SER A 301 -3.66 -30.78 -4.76
CA SER A 301 -3.99 -31.13 -6.14
C SER A 301 -2.93 -30.62 -7.13
N LEU A 302 -2.49 -31.51 -8.03
CA LEU A 302 -1.61 -31.18 -9.16
C LEU A 302 -2.20 -30.14 -10.13
N ASN A 303 -3.50 -29.85 -10.05
CA ASN A 303 -4.13 -28.75 -10.79
C ASN A 303 -3.89 -27.37 -10.15
N CYS A 304 -3.57 -27.34 -8.86
CA CYS A 304 -3.32 -26.11 -8.11
C CYS A 304 -1.98 -25.49 -8.54
N LYS A 305 -2.03 -24.28 -9.10
CA LYS A 305 -0.88 -23.55 -9.66
C LYS A 305 -0.52 -22.32 -8.81
N LEU A 306 -0.76 -22.42 -7.50
CA LEU A 306 -0.59 -21.31 -6.59
C LEU A 306 0.90 -21.01 -6.35
N GLU A 307 1.29 -19.77 -6.62
CA GLU A 307 2.66 -19.27 -6.48
C GLU A 307 2.87 -18.47 -5.19
N THR A 308 1.80 -17.87 -4.66
CA THR A 308 1.81 -17.14 -3.39
C THR A 308 0.62 -17.51 -2.52
N LEU A 309 0.89 -17.96 -1.30
CA LEU A 309 -0.08 -18.21 -0.25
C LEU A 309 0.23 -17.34 0.97
N ARG A 310 -0.73 -16.53 1.42
CA ARG A 310 -0.60 -15.75 2.65
C ARG A 310 -1.71 -16.11 3.63
N LEU A 311 -1.30 -16.54 4.82
CA LEU A 311 -2.12 -17.00 5.95
C LEU A 311 -1.67 -16.25 7.22
N SER A 312 -1.34 -14.97 7.10
CA SER A 312 -0.83 -14.20 8.24
C SER A 312 -1.94 -13.94 9.25
N ASP A 313 -1.67 -14.00 10.56
CA ASP A 313 -2.67 -13.79 11.62
C ASP A 313 -3.92 -14.70 11.51
N CYS A 314 -3.76 -15.91 10.96
CA CYS A 314 -4.83 -16.92 10.90
C CYS A 314 -4.97 -17.73 12.20
N GLY A 315 -4.16 -17.41 13.22
CA GLY A 315 -4.11 -18.11 14.50
C GLY A 315 -3.66 -19.57 14.39
N LEU A 316 -2.83 -19.90 13.40
CA LEU A 316 -2.45 -21.28 13.03
C LEU A 316 -1.94 -22.10 14.22
N SER A 317 -2.52 -23.28 14.40
CA SER A 317 -2.10 -24.30 15.38
C SER A 317 -1.01 -25.21 14.79
N GLU A 318 -0.38 -26.02 15.64
CA GLU A 318 0.59 -27.04 15.22
C GLU A 318 -0.02 -28.06 14.24
N ILE A 319 -1.25 -28.51 14.51
CA ILE A 319 -2.04 -29.44 13.67
C ILE A 319 -2.29 -28.84 12.28
N ARG A 320 -2.60 -27.54 12.22
CA ARG A 320 -2.77 -26.81 10.94
C ARG A 320 -1.46 -26.69 10.16
N CYS A 321 -0.33 -26.57 10.84
CA CYS A 321 0.99 -26.52 10.21
C CYS A 321 1.43 -27.89 9.64
N ASP A 322 1.08 -29.00 10.29
CA ASP A 322 1.30 -30.34 9.72
C ASP A 322 0.47 -30.57 8.46
N SER A 323 -0.83 -30.25 8.51
CA SER A 323 -1.73 -30.34 7.34
C SER A 323 -1.23 -29.48 6.19
N LEU A 324 -0.73 -28.26 6.46
CA LEU A 324 -0.14 -27.39 5.45
C LEU A 324 1.18 -27.96 4.90
N ALA A 325 2.10 -28.38 5.76
CA ALA A 325 3.38 -28.94 5.32
C ALA A 325 3.20 -30.23 4.51
N SER A 326 2.21 -31.07 4.85
CA SER A 326 1.84 -32.24 4.07
C SER A 326 1.29 -31.86 2.69
N ALA A 327 0.40 -30.88 2.63
CA ALA A 327 -0.16 -30.41 1.36
C ALA A 327 0.90 -29.84 0.42
N LEU A 328 1.83 -29.06 0.96
CA LEU A 328 2.93 -28.46 0.20
C LEU A 328 3.95 -29.51 -0.29
N ARG A 329 4.24 -30.56 0.50
CA ARG A 329 5.04 -31.71 0.03
C ARG A 329 4.34 -32.51 -1.08
N SER A 330 3.01 -32.55 -1.12
CA SER A 330 2.26 -33.23 -2.18
C SER A 330 2.26 -32.48 -3.52
N ASN A 331 2.41 -31.14 -3.50
CA ASN A 331 2.50 -30.31 -4.69
C ASN A 331 3.55 -29.17 -4.53
N PRO A 332 4.86 -29.51 -4.55
CA PRO A 332 5.93 -28.58 -4.18
C PRO A 332 6.35 -27.61 -5.29
N SER A 333 6.01 -27.90 -6.55
CA SER A 333 6.66 -27.33 -7.75
C SER A 333 6.21 -25.92 -8.18
N HIS A 334 5.26 -25.31 -7.46
CA HIS A 334 4.64 -24.05 -7.86
C HIS A 334 4.74 -22.92 -6.82
N LEU A 335 4.78 -23.25 -5.53
CA LEU A 335 4.75 -22.22 -4.48
C LEU A 335 6.12 -21.55 -4.32
N ARG A 336 6.19 -20.25 -4.60
CA ARG A 336 7.39 -19.40 -4.43
C ARG A 336 7.36 -18.59 -3.14
N VAL A 337 6.17 -18.21 -2.67
CA VAL A 337 5.98 -17.36 -1.49
C VAL A 337 4.95 -17.95 -0.53
N LEU A 338 5.37 -18.19 0.71
CA LEU A 338 4.52 -18.59 1.83
C LEU A 338 4.64 -17.56 2.95
N ASP A 339 3.54 -16.91 3.34
CA ASP A 339 3.54 -15.92 4.43
C ASP A 339 2.61 -16.33 5.58
N LEU A 340 3.22 -16.78 6.67
CA LEU A 340 2.61 -17.24 7.92
C LEU A 340 2.85 -16.25 9.07
N SER A 341 3.13 -14.98 8.77
CA SER A 341 3.41 -13.96 9.79
C SER A 341 2.24 -13.78 10.76
N TRP A 342 2.52 -13.26 11.95
CA TRP A 342 1.59 -13.00 13.05
C TRP A 342 0.88 -14.26 13.59
N ASN A 343 1.32 -15.47 13.21
CA ASN A 343 0.90 -16.72 13.85
C ASN A 343 1.86 -17.12 14.98
N GLN A 344 1.34 -17.78 16.02
CA GLN A 344 2.18 -18.32 17.11
C GLN A 344 2.78 -19.66 16.72
N LEU A 345 3.59 -19.68 15.66
CA LEU A 345 4.41 -20.84 15.33
C LEU A 345 5.36 -21.15 16.50
N LYS A 346 5.70 -22.43 16.65
CA LYS A 346 6.65 -22.97 17.63
C LYS A 346 7.56 -23.96 16.92
N ASP A 347 8.59 -24.46 17.61
CA ASP A 347 9.54 -25.43 17.07
C ASP A 347 8.91 -26.57 16.22
N PRO A 348 7.83 -27.28 16.64
CA PRO A 348 7.32 -28.40 15.84
C PRO A 348 6.76 -27.94 14.48
N ALA A 349 6.03 -26.83 14.45
CA ALA A 349 5.50 -26.24 13.22
C ALA A 349 6.63 -25.83 12.26
N VAL A 350 7.70 -25.22 12.78
CA VAL A 350 8.85 -24.82 11.94
C VAL A 350 9.66 -26.04 11.49
N LYS A 351 9.79 -27.10 12.30
CA LYS A 351 10.39 -28.38 11.85
C LYS A 351 9.62 -28.99 10.67
N LEU A 352 8.29 -28.99 10.74
CA LEU A 352 7.41 -29.49 9.67
C LEU A 352 7.56 -28.69 8.37
N LEU A 353 7.60 -27.35 8.47
CA LEU A 353 7.85 -26.45 7.34
C LEU A 353 9.27 -26.61 6.77
N CYS A 354 10.29 -26.77 7.62
CA CYS A 354 11.66 -27.06 7.18
C CYS A 354 11.78 -28.44 6.50
N GLY A 355 10.88 -29.39 6.81
CA GLY A 355 10.76 -30.66 6.09
C GLY A 355 10.25 -30.47 4.65
N PHE A 356 9.38 -29.50 4.40
CA PHE A 356 8.98 -29.12 3.04
C PHE A 356 10.12 -28.45 2.25
N LEU A 357 10.94 -27.60 2.89
CA LEU A 357 12.13 -26.97 2.28
C LEU A 357 13.25 -27.96 1.87
N GLN A 358 13.13 -29.23 2.27
CA GLN A 358 14.07 -30.29 1.89
C GLN A 358 13.61 -31.07 0.65
N ASP A 359 12.39 -30.82 0.14
CA ASP A 359 11.86 -31.51 -1.03
C ASP A 359 12.63 -31.12 -2.32
N PRO A 360 13.12 -32.08 -3.13
CA PRO A 360 13.83 -31.82 -4.38
C PRO A 360 13.03 -31.11 -5.50
N LEU A 361 11.75 -30.85 -5.28
CA LEU A 361 10.88 -30.09 -6.19
C LEU A 361 10.37 -28.79 -5.55
N CYS A 362 10.88 -28.40 -4.38
CA CYS A 362 10.50 -27.17 -3.69
C CYS A 362 11.11 -25.94 -4.37
N GLU A 363 10.26 -25.11 -4.99
CA GLU A 363 10.64 -23.85 -5.63
C GLU A 363 10.44 -22.63 -4.68
N LEU A 364 10.42 -22.84 -3.37
CA LEU A 364 10.09 -21.79 -2.40
C LEU A 364 11.24 -20.77 -2.25
N GLU A 365 11.02 -19.58 -2.78
CA GLU A 365 11.94 -18.44 -2.69
C GLU A 365 11.80 -17.68 -1.36
N THR A 366 10.61 -17.66 -0.77
CA THR A 366 10.25 -16.82 0.40
C THR A 366 9.35 -17.56 1.38
N LEU A 367 9.81 -17.76 2.62
CA LEU A 367 9.02 -18.26 3.75
C LEU A 367 8.96 -17.20 4.85
N ARG A 368 7.84 -16.53 5.08
CA ARG A 368 7.71 -15.58 6.19
C ARG A 368 6.92 -16.14 7.34
N SER A 369 7.37 -15.79 8.53
CA SER A 369 6.66 -15.84 9.79
C SER A 369 7.35 -14.80 10.68
N GLU A 370 6.68 -13.68 10.93
CA GLU A 370 7.08 -12.68 11.93
C GLU A 370 6.16 -12.84 13.15
N GLY A 371 6.66 -12.91 14.38
CA GLY A 371 5.83 -13.08 15.58
C GLY A 371 4.88 -11.92 15.85
N LYS A 372 3.86 -12.17 16.68
CA LYS A 372 3.10 -11.07 17.29
C LYS A 372 4.00 -10.41 18.31
N LEU A 373 4.46 -9.18 17.98
CA LEU A 373 5.19 -8.23 18.85
C LEU A 373 4.54 -8.06 20.23
N GLU A 374 4.71 -9.06 21.10
CA GLU A 374 4.48 -8.99 22.53
C GLU A 374 5.63 -8.16 23.11
N ILE A 375 5.51 -6.83 23.06
CA ILE A 375 6.44 -5.90 23.71
C ILE A 375 6.62 -6.38 25.16
N PRO A 376 7.79 -6.94 25.55
CA PRO A 376 7.90 -7.56 26.86
C PRO A 376 7.76 -6.47 27.92
N LYS A 377 6.83 -6.66 28.87
CA LYS A 377 6.69 -5.74 30.01
C LYS A 377 8.05 -5.65 30.70
N ARG A 378 8.65 -4.45 30.64
CA ARG A 378 10.05 -4.15 30.96
C ARG A 378 10.62 -4.97 32.13
N LYS A 379 11.52 -5.90 31.82
CA LYS A 379 12.75 -6.12 32.61
C LYS A 379 13.95 -5.54 31.86
N LEU A 380 13.90 -4.22 31.64
CA LEU A 380 15.13 -3.47 31.39
C LEU A 380 15.93 -3.49 32.69
N LEU A 381 16.97 -4.33 32.74
CA LEU A 381 17.99 -4.25 33.78
C LEU A 381 18.62 -2.86 33.74
N GLN A 382 18.83 -2.29 34.94
CA GLN A 382 19.41 -0.96 35.13
C GLN A 382 20.72 -0.78 34.34
N CYS A 383 20.68 0.10 33.35
CA CYS A 383 21.82 0.91 32.94
C CYS A 383 21.39 2.37 33.12
N ALA A 384 22.15 3.13 33.89
CA ALA A 384 21.66 4.36 34.52
C ALA A 384 21.41 5.51 33.52
N MET A 385 20.21 6.08 33.57
CA MET A 385 19.94 7.44 33.07
C MET A 385 19.75 8.37 34.28
N PRO A 386 20.58 9.41 34.46
CA PRO A 386 20.26 10.51 35.37
C PRO A 386 19.19 11.38 34.71
N LEU A 387 17.96 11.33 35.22
CA LEU A 387 16.89 12.25 34.80
C LEU A 387 17.09 13.61 35.49
N PHE A 388 17.44 14.63 34.71
CA PHE A 388 17.23 16.02 35.11
C PHE A 388 15.75 16.35 34.94
N SER A 389 15.06 16.61 36.05
CA SER A 389 13.72 17.24 36.07
C SER A 389 13.90 18.77 36.12
N PRO A 390 12.94 19.53 35.55
CA PRO A 390 12.16 20.35 36.47
C PRO A 390 10.64 20.42 36.18
N GLU A 391 9.90 20.39 37.30
CA GLU A 391 8.67 21.11 37.60
C GLU A 391 7.33 20.82 36.89
N LYS A 392 6.26 21.24 37.59
CA LYS A 392 4.85 20.88 37.39
C LYS A 392 4.04 22.14 37.09
N SER A 393 3.03 22.04 36.23
CA SER A 393 1.87 22.94 36.27
C SER A 393 0.58 22.26 35.79
N HIS A 394 -0.52 22.49 36.50
CA HIS A 394 -1.82 21.82 36.30
C HIS A 394 -2.58 22.27 35.04
N PRO A 395 -3.48 21.43 34.48
CA PRO A 395 -4.41 21.83 33.43
C PRO A 395 -5.65 22.54 34.01
N LYS A 396 -6.11 23.61 33.36
CA LYS A 396 -7.44 24.20 33.57
C LYS A 396 -8.39 23.83 32.42
N LYS A 397 -9.63 23.49 32.76
CA LYS A 397 -10.76 23.41 31.82
C LYS A 397 -11.26 24.83 31.53
N GLU A 398 -11.78 25.09 30.32
CA GLU A 398 -13.23 25.29 30.07
C GLU A 398 -13.54 25.98 28.71
N LYS A 399 -14.72 25.59 28.18
CA LYS A 399 -15.68 26.38 27.37
C LYS A 399 -15.30 26.88 25.96
N SER A 400 -16.09 26.39 25.00
CA SER A 400 -16.54 27.12 23.81
C SER A 400 -17.53 28.24 24.17
N PRO A 401 -17.78 29.19 23.26
CA PRO A 401 -19.07 29.10 22.55
C PRO A 401 -19.01 29.46 21.05
N SER A 402 -20.14 29.20 20.38
CA SER A 402 -20.47 29.45 18.98
C SER A 402 -20.89 30.91 18.70
N VAL A 403 -20.99 31.31 17.41
CA VAL A 403 -22.21 31.83 16.73
C VAL A 403 -21.94 32.58 15.39
N ASN A 404 -22.52 32.06 14.30
CA ASN A 404 -23.15 32.68 13.12
C ASN A 404 -22.56 33.81 12.22
N GLN A 405 -22.45 33.45 10.92
CA GLN A 405 -23.19 33.98 9.74
C GLN A 405 -22.67 35.11 8.80
N LYS A 406 -22.53 34.66 7.52
CA LYS A 406 -22.98 35.26 6.23
C LYS A 406 -22.25 36.46 5.59
N PRO A 407 -21.85 36.36 4.30
CA PRO A 407 -21.52 37.48 3.42
C PRO A 407 -22.70 37.97 2.55
N LYS A 408 -22.51 39.10 1.84
CA LYS A 408 -23.43 39.69 0.82
C LYS A 408 -22.78 39.72 -0.59
N PRO A 409 -23.54 39.90 -1.70
CA PRO A 409 -23.11 39.51 -3.06
C PRO A 409 -23.02 40.62 -4.14
N ALA A 410 -22.38 40.30 -5.28
CA ALA A 410 -22.36 41.01 -6.59
C ALA A 410 -21.66 40.12 -7.68
N SER A 411 -21.77 40.28 -9.01
CA SER A 411 -22.81 40.88 -9.88
C SER A 411 -22.62 40.57 -11.40
N LEU A 412 -23.64 39.99 -12.05
CA LEU A 412 -24.15 40.28 -13.42
C LEU A 412 -23.27 40.23 -14.72
N LEU A 413 -23.71 39.36 -15.64
CA LEU A 413 -24.09 39.59 -17.07
C LEU A 413 -23.15 39.41 -18.30
N LYS A 414 -23.78 38.84 -19.35
CA LYS A 414 -23.51 38.81 -20.81
C LYS A 414 -22.28 37.99 -21.28
N GLY A 415 -22.33 37.18 -22.36
CA GLY A 415 -23.45 36.73 -23.21
C GLY A 415 -23.14 36.79 -24.71
N GLN A 416 -23.16 35.65 -25.42
CA GLN A 416 -23.14 35.59 -26.90
C GLN A 416 -23.67 34.24 -27.44
N GLN A 417 -24.39 34.28 -28.57
CA GLN A 417 -24.91 33.11 -29.30
C GLN A 417 -24.05 32.85 -30.54
N VAL A 418 -23.89 31.57 -30.93
CA VAL A 418 -23.54 31.14 -32.31
C VAL A 418 -24.33 29.87 -32.66
N GLU A 419 -24.68 29.72 -33.93
CA GLU A 419 -25.70 28.79 -34.47
C GLU A 419 -25.33 27.29 -34.47
N GLN A 420 -26.36 26.44 -34.58
CA GLN A 420 -26.23 24.97 -34.74
C GLN A 420 -26.39 24.54 -36.21
N LYS A 421 -25.58 23.56 -36.64
CA LYS A 421 -25.90 22.61 -37.72
C LYS A 421 -25.97 21.18 -37.17
N PRO A 422 -26.68 20.25 -37.83
CA PRO A 422 -27.21 19.04 -37.18
C PRO A 422 -26.18 17.92 -36.95
N PRO A 423 -26.44 16.99 -36.00
CA PRO A 423 -25.46 15.97 -35.60
C PRO A 423 -25.72 14.61 -36.27
N ALA A 424 -24.76 14.14 -37.07
CA ALA A 424 -24.63 12.73 -37.47
C ALA A 424 -23.19 12.18 -37.27
N GLU A 425 -22.17 13.03 -37.22
CA GLU A 425 -20.76 12.61 -37.23
C GLU A 425 -20.09 12.52 -35.84
N LYS A 426 -20.78 12.86 -34.74
CA LYS A 426 -20.14 12.93 -33.40
C LYS A 426 -19.73 11.57 -32.81
N VAL A 427 -20.28 10.45 -33.28
CA VAL A 427 -19.88 9.10 -32.81
C VAL A 427 -18.42 8.76 -33.19
N LEU A 428 -17.88 9.38 -34.24
CA LEU A 428 -16.46 9.26 -34.61
C LEU A 428 -15.52 10.11 -33.71
N SER A 429 -16.05 11.10 -32.99
CA SER A 429 -15.27 11.95 -32.09
C SER A 429 -14.90 11.25 -30.78
N GLU A 430 -15.78 10.39 -30.26
CA GLU A 430 -15.56 9.69 -28.98
C GLU A 430 -14.40 8.70 -29.06
N ARG A 431 -14.30 7.96 -30.18
CA ARG A 431 -13.16 7.07 -30.49
C ARG A 431 -11.80 7.77 -30.55
N LYS A 432 -11.78 9.06 -30.87
CA LYS A 432 -10.56 9.88 -30.93
C LYS A 432 -10.18 10.44 -29.56
N TRP A 433 -11.17 10.59 -28.68
CA TRP A 433 -11.00 11.13 -27.33
C TRP A 433 -10.32 10.12 -26.38
N TRP A 434 -10.75 8.85 -26.36
CA TRP A 434 -10.11 7.80 -25.55
C TRP A 434 -8.61 7.61 -25.90
N ARG A 435 -8.29 7.60 -27.20
CA ARG A 435 -6.90 7.58 -27.70
C ARG A 435 -6.05 8.76 -27.22
N THR A 436 -6.67 9.88 -26.86
CA THR A 436 -6.01 11.06 -26.29
C THR A 436 -5.80 10.93 -24.79
N MET A 437 -6.71 10.25 -24.08
CA MET A 437 -6.58 9.95 -22.65
C MET A 437 -5.39 9.02 -22.35
N LYS A 438 -5.02 8.15 -23.30
CA LYS A 438 -3.78 7.35 -23.26
C LYS A 438 -2.48 8.15 -23.24
N LEU A 439 -2.50 9.42 -23.69
CA LEU A 439 -1.36 10.36 -23.60
C LEU A 439 -1.37 11.16 -22.29
N ALA A 440 -2.55 11.35 -21.68
CA ALA A 440 -2.70 11.88 -20.31
C ALA A 440 -2.38 10.78 -19.29
N LYS A 441 -1.09 10.41 -19.27
CA LYS A 441 -0.48 9.34 -18.48
C LYS A 441 -0.89 9.44 -17.01
N LEU A 442 -1.83 8.60 -16.58
CA LEU A 442 -2.22 8.41 -15.18
C LEU A 442 -1.02 7.86 -14.39
N HIS A 443 -0.18 8.77 -13.90
CA HIS A 443 0.90 8.49 -12.94
C HIS A 443 0.32 8.22 -11.54
N LEU A 444 -0.54 7.20 -11.45
CA LEU A 444 -0.91 6.52 -10.21
C LEU A 444 -0.18 5.17 -10.13
N SER A 445 1.11 5.20 -10.44
CA SER A 445 2.07 4.20 -9.98
C SER A 445 2.11 4.26 -8.45
N SER A 446 1.35 3.39 -7.80
CA SER A 446 1.37 3.17 -6.35
C SER A 446 2.81 2.88 -5.92
N ARG A 447 3.49 3.87 -5.36
CA ARG A 447 4.93 3.82 -5.04
C ARG A 447 5.22 3.08 -3.74
N ASP A 448 4.44 2.03 -3.47
CA ASP A 448 4.72 1.01 -2.45
C ASP A 448 5.40 -0.19 -3.10
N GLY A 449 6.41 0.12 -3.92
CA GLY A 449 7.44 -0.82 -4.32
C GLY A 449 8.36 -1.10 -3.13
N LEU A 450 7.83 -1.71 -2.07
CA LEU A 450 8.65 -2.50 -1.17
C LEU A 450 9.24 -3.62 -2.02
N SER A 451 10.49 -3.43 -2.45
CA SER A 451 11.30 -4.45 -3.10
C SER A 451 11.54 -5.55 -2.07
N TRP A 452 10.60 -6.49 -2.00
CA TRP A 452 10.69 -7.60 -1.07
C TRP A 452 11.77 -8.57 -1.58
N SER A 453 12.92 -8.55 -0.91
CA SER A 453 13.95 -9.58 -1.05
C SER A 453 13.33 -10.97 -0.91
N CYS A 454 13.57 -11.86 -1.87
CA CYS A 454 13.20 -13.27 -1.74
C CYS A 454 13.93 -13.88 -0.54
N GLY A 455 13.19 -14.47 0.42
CA GLY A 455 13.80 -14.88 1.68
C GLY A 455 12.92 -15.59 2.71
N THR A 456 13.54 -16.48 3.47
CA THR A 456 12.99 -17.03 4.70
C THR A 456 13.18 -16.03 5.85
N ARG A 457 12.08 -15.53 6.42
CA ARG A 457 12.06 -14.75 7.66
C ARG A 457 11.25 -15.54 8.68
N LEU A 458 11.86 -16.02 9.75
CA LEU A 458 11.21 -16.69 10.88
C LEU A 458 11.46 -15.86 12.14
N ARG A 459 11.14 -14.56 12.09
CA ARG A 459 11.38 -13.59 13.17
C ARG A 459 10.37 -13.79 14.31
N ASP A 460 10.78 -13.72 15.59
CA ASP A 460 9.87 -13.82 16.75
C ASP A 460 8.93 -15.06 16.69
N CYS A 461 9.41 -16.15 16.12
CA CYS A 461 8.68 -17.43 15.96
C CYS A 461 8.82 -18.34 17.19
N ARG A 462 9.19 -17.77 18.34
CA ARG A 462 9.49 -18.47 19.61
C ARG A 462 10.37 -19.71 19.41
N LEU A 463 11.34 -19.63 18.48
CA LEU A 463 12.23 -20.73 18.15
C LEU A 463 13.26 -20.97 19.25
N SER A 464 13.49 -22.25 19.56
CA SER A 464 14.59 -22.71 20.38
C SER A 464 15.67 -23.39 19.54
N GLU A 465 16.78 -23.75 20.21
CA GLU A 465 17.87 -24.54 19.61
C GLU A 465 17.42 -25.79 18.86
N THR A 466 16.28 -26.41 19.20
CA THR A 466 15.85 -27.67 18.57
C THR A 466 15.33 -27.48 17.14
N SER A 467 14.92 -26.26 16.77
CA SER A 467 14.52 -25.94 15.39
C SER A 467 15.72 -25.74 14.46
N CYS A 468 16.86 -25.34 15.01
CA CYS A 468 18.05 -25.00 14.23
C CYS A 468 18.63 -26.18 13.45
N ASP A 469 18.46 -27.42 13.92
CA ASP A 469 18.87 -28.62 13.17
C ASP A 469 18.06 -28.80 11.87
N SER A 470 16.77 -28.45 11.89
CA SER A 470 15.89 -28.52 10.72
C SER A 470 16.14 -27.36 9.76
N VAL A 471 16.42 -26.15 10.27
CA VAL A 471 16.87 -25.02 9.44
C VAL A 471 18.24 -25.34 8.81
N ALA A 472 19.19 -25.90 9.57
CA ALA A 472 20.49 -26.33 9.05
C ALA A 472 20.36 -27.43 7.99
N SER A 473 19.42 -28.36 8.16
CA SER A 473 19.13 -29.40 7.16
C SER A 473 18.53 -28.81 5.89
N ALA A 474 17.64 -27.81 6.00
CA ALA A 474 17.13 -27.06 4.85
C ALA A 474 18.21 -26.23 4.14
N LEU A 475 19.21 -25.70 4.84
CA LEU A 475 20.37 -25.04 4.23
C LEU A 475 21.34 -26.01 3.52
N LYS A 476 21.35 -27.29 3.93
CA LYS A 476 22.16 -28.35 3.29
C LYS A 476 21.55 -28.90 2.01
N SER A 477 20.22 -28.82 1.84
CA SER A 477 19.52 -29.39 0.69
C SER A 477 19.99 -28.74 -0.61
N ASN A 478 19.87 -29.48 -1.73
CA ASN A 478 20.55 -29.15 -2.99
C ASN A 478 19.96 -27.94 -3.74
N LEU A 479 18.97 -27.25 -3.13
CA LEU A 479 18.08 -26.27 -3.76
C LEU A 479 17.94 -25.00 -2.92
N SER A 480 19.03 -24.47 -2.35
CA SER A 480 18.97 -23.15 -1.72
C SER A 480 18.82 -22.02 -2.78
N HIS A 481 17.60 -21.86 -3.27
CA HIS A 481 17.08 -20.60 -3.82
C HIS A 481 16.97 -19.54 -2.72
N LEU A 482 16.93 -20.00 -1.46
CA LEU A 482 16.99 -19.18 -0.25
C LEU A 482 18.22 -18.25 -0.23
N ARG A 483 17.97 -16.94 -0.38
CA ARG A 483 19.00 -15.89 -0.30
C ARG A 483 19.04 -15.14 1.02
N VAL A 484 17.89 -14.96 1.67
CA VAL A 484 17.80 -14.21 2.92
C VAL A 484 17.24 -15.11 4.01
N LEU A 485 17.93 -15.22 5.15
CA LEU A 485 17.49 -15.92 6.34
C LEU A 485 17.48 -14.94 7.53
N ASP A 486 16.29 -14.63 8.03
CA ASP A 486 16.09 -13.73 9.16
C ASP A 486 15.48 -14.53 10.32
N LEU A 487 16.27 -14.84 11.35
CA LEU A 487 15.82 -15.55 12.56
C LEU A 487 15.78 -14.61 13.78
N SER A 488 15.73 -13.30 13.56
CA SER A 488 15.81 -12.28 14.62
C SER A 488 14.69 -12.44 15.67
N ASP A 489 14.91 -11.92 16.87
CA ASP A 489 14.00 -11.99 18.02
C ASP A 489 13.59 -13.41 18.46
N ASN A 490 14.38 -14.45 18.13
CA ASN A 490 14.21 -15.81 18.64
C ASN A 490 15.30 -16.18 19.65
N THR A 491 14.95 -16.88 20.72
CA THR A 491 15.88 -17.35 21.76
C THR A 491 16.69 -18.57 21.32
N LEU A 492 17.46 -18.46 20.25
CA LEU A 492 18.26 -19.54 19.67
C LEU A 492 19.43 -19.96 20.58
N GLN A 493 20.05 -19.00 21.26
CA GLN A 493 21.25 -19.18 22.08
C GLN A 493 22.46 -19.71 21.26
N ASP A 494 23.61 -19.85 21.92
CA ASP A 494 24.84 -20.31 21.26
C ASP A 494 24.74 -21.75 20.72
N SER A 495 23.98 -22.62 21.39
CA SER A 495 23.76 -23.99 20.92
C SER A 495 22.91 -24.04 19.64
N GLY A 496 21.88 -23.20 19.53
CA GLY A 496 21.08 -23.07 18.32
C GLY A 496 21.89 -22.54 17.13
N VAL A 497 22.68 -21.49 17.34
CA VAL A 497 23.56 -20.97 16.27
C VAL A 497 24.64 -21.98 15.88
N LYS A 498 25.21 -22.73 16.83
CA LYS A 498 26.17 -23.80 16.52
C LYS A 498 25.56 -24.92 15.64
N ARG A 499 24.29 -25.30 15.88
CA ARG A 499 23.56 -26.23 15.00
C ARG A 499 23.33 -25.64 13.60
N LEU A 500 22.90 -24.38 13.53
CA LEU A 500 22.70 -23.62 12.30
C LEU A 500 23.97 -23.51 11.45
N CYS A 501 25.13 -23.31 12.09
CA CYS A 501 26.44 -23.21 11.44
C CYS A 501 26.77 -24.43 10.57
N SER A 502 26.38 -25.63 10.98
CA SER A 502 26.56 -26.84 10.15
C SER A 502 25.82 -26.77 8.81
N GLY A 503 24.76 -25.96 8.70
CA GLY A 503 24.06 -25.68 7.45
C GLY A 503 24.76 -24.62 6.60
N LEU A 504 25.32 -23.59 7.24
CA LEU A 504 26.10 -22.52 6.58
C LEU A 504 27.42 -23.05 5.99
N GLU A 505 28.04 -24.04 6.65
CA GLU A 505 29.23 -24.77 6.16
C GLU A 505 29.00 -25.53 4.85
N SER A 506 27.75 -25.84 4.49
CA SER A 506 27.44 -26.61 3.28
C SER A 506 27.79 -25.83 2.01
N PRO A 507 28.49 -26.43 1.02
CA PRO A 507 28.71 -25.78 -0.27
C PRO A 507 27.41 -25.57 -1.07
N ASN A 508 26.31 -26.25 -0.69
CA ASN A 508 24.99 -26.02 -1.25
C ASN A 508 24.31 -24.76 -0.71
N CYS A 509 24.81 -24.18 0.40
CA CYS A 509 24.23 -22.99 1.01
C CYS A 509 24.65 -21.73 0.25
N LYS A 510 23.69 -21.07 -0.38
CA LYS A 510 23.88 -19.86 -1.21
C LYS A 510 23.29 -18.63 -0.55
N LEU A 511 23.39 -18.56 0.78
CA LEU A 511 22.80 -17.50 1.58
C LEU A 511 23.55 -16.18 1.40
N GLU A 512 22.84 -15.11 1.04
CA GLU A 512 23.36 -13.75 0.83
C GLU A 512 23.10 -12.84 2.03
N THR A 513 22.02 -13.05 2.80
CA THR A 513 21.73 -12.29 4.03
C THR A 513 21.43 -13.24 5.19
N LEU A 514 22.09 -13.03 6.33
CA LEU A 514 21.79 -13.69 7.60
C LEU A 514 21.51 -12.63 8.68
N ARG A 515 20.33 -12.68 9.30
CA ARG A 515 20.00 -11.83 10.45
C ARG A 515 19.66 -12.66 11.68
N LEU A 516 20.31 -12.31 12.78
CA LEU A 516 20.19 -12.91 14.11
C LEU A 516 20.09 -11.78 15.16
N GLU A 517 19.36 -10.69 14.87
CA GLU A 517 19.18 -9.58 15.83
C GLU A 517 18.46 -10.13 17.08
N TYR A 518 18.97 -9.83 18.28
CA TYR A 518 18.34 -10.21 19.55
C TYR A 518 18.06 -11.71 19.71
N CYS A 519 19.08 -12.55 19.44
CA CYS A 519 18.99 -14.01 19.52
C CYS A 519 19.61 -14.66 20.79
N SER A 520 19.98 -13.85 21.78
CA SER A 520 20.71 -14.26 22.99
C SER A 520 22.07 -14.91 22.70
N LEU A 521 22.82 -14.35 21.75
CA LEU A 521 24.12 -14.87 21.33
C LEU A 521 25.29 -14.28 22.14
N SER A 522 26.38 -15.05 22.26
CA SER A 522 27.64 -14.63 22.89
C SER A 522 28.84 -14.76 21.94
N GLU A 523 30.06 -14.65 22.49
CA GLU A 523 31.33 -14.95 21.82
C GLU A 523 31.41 -16.39 21.25
N ILE A 524 30.68 -17.36 21.82
CA ILE A 524 30.66 -18.76 21.35
C ILE A 524 29.96 -18.87 19.98
N SER A 525 28.85 -18.14 19.79
CA SER A 525 28.22 -17.99 18.47
C SER A 525 29.15 -17.33 17.47
N CYS A 526 29.95 -16.36 17.89
CA CYS A 526 30.88 -15.65 17.00
C CYS A 526 31.97 -16.56 16.44
N ASP A 527 32.55 -17.45 17.25
CA ASP A 527 33.53 -18.44 16.78
C ASP A 527 32.90 -19.45 15.82
N SER A 528 31.70 -19.92 16.15
CA SER A 528 30.94 -20.87 15.32
C SER A 528 30.61 -20.26 13.94
N LEU A 529 30.08 -19.04 13.92
CA LEU A 529 29.77 -18.29 12.70
C LEU A 529 31.04 -17.96 11.89
N ALA A 530 32.11 -17.49 12.54
CA ALA A 530 33.36 -17.19 11.86
C ALA A 530 33.96 -18.44 11.20
N SER A 531 33.87 -19.59 11.86
CA SER A 531 34.31 -20.87 11.30
C SER A 531 33.46 -21.31 10.12
N ALA A 532 32.13 -21.30 10.24
CA ALA A 532 31.22 -21.68 9.17
C ALA A 532 31.35 -20.79 7.93
N LEU A 533 31.44 -19.48 8.12
CA LEU A 533 31.58 -18.51 7.04
C LEU A 533 32.97 -18.53 6.39
N ARG A 534 34.03 -18.97 7.09
CA ARG A 534 35.33 -19.28 6.44
C ARG A 534 35.24 -20.51 5.53
N SER A 535 34.46 -21.53 5.92
CA SER A 535 34.26 -22.74 5.11
C SER A 535 33.47 -22.48 3.83
N ASN A 536 32.49 -21.56 3.86
CA ASN A 536 31.71 -21.15 2.69
C ASN A 536 31.57 -19.60 2.59
N PRO A 537 32.64 -18.90 2.15
CA PRO A 537 32.72 -17.43 2.23
C PRO A 537 32.09 -16.69 1.05
N SER A 538 31.69 -17.39 -0.02
CA SER A 538 31.54 -16.75 -1.34
C SER A 538 30.20 -16.06 -1.60
N HIS A 539 29.19 -16.32 -0.75
CA HIS A 539 27.81 -15.90 -0.95
C HIS A 539 27.35 -14.78 0.01
N LEU A 540 27.74 -14.80 1.29
CA LEU A 540 27.18 -13.89 2.29
C LEU A 540 27.60 -12.42 2.05
N ARG A 541 26.60 -11.54 1.92
CA ARG A 541 26.70 -10.10 1.70
C ARG A 541 26.25 -9.28 2.90
N GLU A 542 25.25 -9.74 3.64
CA GLU A 542 24.72 -9.04 4.83
C GLU A 542 24.75 -9.95 6.05
N LEU A 543 25.33 -9.45 7.14
CA LEU A 543 25.32 -10.09 8.45
C LEU A 543 24.85 -9.10 9.52
N ASP A 544 23.74 -9.43 10.18
CA ASP A 544 23.20 -8.65 11.30
C ASP A 544 23.19 -9.50 12.58
N LEU A 545 23.99 -9.09 13.57
CA LEU A 545 24.08 -9.73 14.89
C LEU A 545 23.69 -8.75 16.02
N SER A 546 22.96 -7.68 15.69
CA SER A 546 22.63 -6.59 16.61
C SER A 546 21.89 -7.08 17.87
N ARG A 547 22.04 -6.36 18.98
CA ARG A 547 21.40 -6.63 20.29
C ARG A 547 21.74 -7.99 20.92
N ASN A 548 22.90 -8.55 20.61
CA ASN A 548 23.45 -9.76 21.25
C ASN A 548 24.66 -9.43 22.14
N GLN A 549 24.96 -10.24 23.15
CA GLN A 549 26.03 -9.97 24.11
C GLN A 549 27.39 -10.50 23.61
N LEU A 550 27.79 -10.06 22.42
CA LEU A 550 28.97 -10.59 21.70
C LEU A 550 30.30 -10.19 22.35
N GLN A 551 30.36 -8.99 22.93
CA GLN A 551 31.56 -8.39 23.53
C GLN A 551 32.74 -8.24 22.53
N ASP A 552 33.86 -7.69 23.00
CA ASP A 552 35.05 -7.49 22.16
C ASP A 552 35.72 -8.81 21.72
N SER A 553 35.61 -9.85 22.55
CA SER A 553 36.03 -11.22 22.25
C SER A 553 35.31 -11.80 21.04
N GLY A 554 33.98 -11.73 21.01
CA GLY A 554 33.16 -12.20 19.89
C GLY A 554 33.47 -11.46 18.58
N VAL A 555 33.57 -10.13 18.63
CA VAL A 555 33.93 -9.35 17.42
C VAL A 555 35.35 -9.66 16.94
N LYS A 556 36.30 -9.89 17.84
CA LYS A 556 37.66 -10.33 17.48
C LYS A 556 37.66 -11.69 16.77
N LEU A 557 36.79 -12.61 17.16
CA LEU A 557 36.60 -13.91 16.47
C LEU A 557 35.98 -13.73 15.08
N LEU A 558 34.93 -12.91 14.94
CA LEU A 558 34.32 -12.56 13.65
C LEU A 558 35.32 -11.84 12.72
N CYS A 559 36.21 -11.02 13.25
CA CYS A 559 37.29 -10.40 12.48
C CYS A 559 38.17 -11.46 11.81
N GLY A 560 38.35 -12.65 12.40
CA GLY A 560 39.05 -13.77 11.78
C GLY A 560 38.38 -14.35 10.53
N PHE A 561 37.11 -14.03 10.27
CA PHE A 561 36.44 -14.26 8.98
C PHE A 561 36.55 -13.03 8.05
N LEU A 562 36.42 -11.80 8.57
CA LEU A 562 36.55 -10.57 7.79
C LEU A 562 37.95 -10.40 7.14
N HIS A 563 39.01 -10.86 7.82
CA HIS A 563 40.38 -10.92 7.26
C HIS A 563 40.51 -11.93 6.09
N PHE A 564 39.54 -12.83 5.88
CA PHE A 564 39.67 -13.90 4.89
C PHE A 564 39.55 -13.35 3.45
N PRO A 565 40.46 -13.67 2.51
CA PRO A 565 40.49 -13.04 1.18
C PRO A 565 39.22 -13.23 0.36
N ASN A 566 38.49 -14.33 0.55
CA ASN A 566 37.24 -14.61 -0.16
C ASN A 566 35.99 -14.06 0.56
N CYS A 567 36.13 -13.38 1.71
CA CYS A 567 35.02 -12.72 2.38
C CYS A 567 34.47 -11.61 1.49
N ARG A 568 33.18 -11.70 1.16
CA ARG A 568 32.46 -10.79 0.24
C ARG A 568 31.38 -9.96 0.94
N LEU A 569 31.49 -9.83 2.26
CA LEU A 569 30.52 -9.15 3.09
C LEU A 569 30.47 -7.65 2.75
N GLU A 570 29.28 -7.16 2.43
CA GLU A 570 28.99 -5.78 2.04
C GLU A 570 28.32 -5.00 3.17
N THR A 571 27.61 -5.66 4.08
CA THR A 571 26.94 -5.05 5.23
C THR A 571 27.21 -5.84 6.51
N LEU A 572 27.67 -5.13 7.55
CA LEU A 572 27.86 -5.67 8.89
C LEU A 572 27.16 -4.78 9.92
N ARG A 573 26.22 -5.35 10.68
CA ARG A 573 25.55 -4.66 11.78
C ARG A 573 25.80 -5.35 13.12
N LEU A 574 26.36 -4.59 14.05
CA LEU A 574 26.72 -4.99 15.40
C LEU A 574 26.19 -3.97 16.42
N ARG A 575 24.98 -3.45 16.18
CA ARG A 575 24.37 -2.42 17.02
C ARG A 575 24.05 -2.99 18.41
N SER A 576 24.43 -2.29 19.48
CA SER A 576 24.16 -2.71 20.86
C SER A 576 24.70 -4.12 21.19
N CYS A 577 25.96 -4.38 20.80
CA CYS A 577 26.63 -5.67 20.99
C CYS A 577 27.62 -5.72 22.18
N SER A 578 27.56 -4.72 23.08
CA SER A 578 28.48 -4.52 24.20
C SER A 578 29.95 -4.32 23.78
N LEU A 579 30.17 -3.56 22.70
CA LEU A 579 31.51 -3.34 22.13
C LEU A 579 32.21 -2.10 22.73
N SER A 580 33.54 -2.14 22.78
CA SER A 580 34.41 -1.03 23.22
C SER A 580 35.40 -0.59 22.12
N GLU A 581 36.35 0.26 22.49
CA GLU A 581 37.49 0.62 21.63
C GLU A 581 38.31 -0.59 21.12
N ILE A 582 38.28 -1.74 21.81
CA ILE A 582 39.02 -2.96 21.41
C ILE A 582 38.41 -3.57 20.13
N SER A 583 37.08 -3.64 20.04
CA SER A 583 36.38 -4.05 18.81
C SER A 583 36.72 -3.15 17.64
N CYS A 584 36.80 -1.83 17.85
CA CYS A 584 37.17 -0.88 16.80
C CYS A 584 38.56 -1.14 16.23
N GLY A 585 39.56 -1.42 17.08
CA GLY A 585 40.90 -1.80 16.63
C GLY A 585 40.92 -3.11 15.84
N SER A 586 40.14 -4.11 16.28
CA SER A 586 40.02 -5.42 15.62
C SER A 586 39.38 -5.29 14.23
N LEU A 587 38.26 -4.55 14.14
CA LEU A 587 37.56 -4.27 12.88
C LEU A 587 38.42 -3.44 11.92
N ALA A 588 39.08 -2.38 12.39
CA ALA A 588 39.96 -1.56 11.56
C ALA A 588 41.14 -2.37 10.99
N SER A 589 41.67 -3.33 11.76
CA SER A 589 42.69 -4.27 11.26
C SER A 589 42.13 -5.19 10.18
N ALA A 590 40.96 -5.80 10.42
CA ALA A 590 40.33 -6.73 9.48
C ALA A 590 39.98 -6.09 8.15
N LEU A 591 39.31 -4.94 8.21
CA LEU A 591 38.86 -4.23 7.01
C LEU A 591 40.03 -3.61 6.23
N ARG A 592 41.15 -3.29 6.88
CA ARG A 592 42.37 -2.88 6.16
C ARG A 592 43.01 -4.04 5.39
N SER A 593 42.89 -5.29 5.87
CA SER A 593 43.40 -6.48 5.17
C SER A 593 42.51 -6.91 3.99
N ASN A 594 41.18 -6.69 4.06
CA ASN A 594 40.26 -6.94 2.96
C ASN A 594 39.27 -5.75 2.76
N PRO A 595 39.72 -4.62 2.19
CA PRO A 595 38.97 -3.36 2.19
C PRO A 595 37.90 -3.22 1.10
N SER A 596 37.86 -4.13 0.12
CA SER A 596 37.19 -3.85 -1.16
C SER A 596 35.69 -4.16 -1.22
N HIS A 597 35.13 -4.75 -0.16
CA HIS A 597 33.77 -5.29 -0.14
C HIS A 597 32.80 -4.56 0.80
N LEU A 598 33.21 -4.16 2.01
CA LEU A 598 32.28 -3.59 2.99
C LEU A 598 31.79 -2.19 2.56
N ARG A 599 30.47 -2.06 2.40
CA ARG A 599 29.73 -0.84 2.06
C ARG A 599 29.01 -0.23 3.25
N GLU A 600 28.44 -1.03 4.15
CA GLU A 600 27.72 -0.57 5.33
C GLU A 600 28.29 -1.16 6.63
N LEU A 601 28.56 -0.29 7.60
CA LEU A 601 28.97 -0.65 8.96
C LEU A 601 28.11 0.09 10.00
N ASP A 602 27.34 -0.67 10.79
CA ASP A 602 26.56 -0.14 11.91
C ASP A 602 27.12 -0.65 13.24
N LEU A 603 27.70 0.26 14.03
CA LEU A 603 28.24 0.02 15.36
C LEU A 603 27.47 0.81 16.44
N SER A 604 26.28 1.32 16.13
CA SER A 604 25.50 2.18 17.00
C SER A 604 25.20 1.54 18.37
N TRP A 605 24.97 2.34 19.40
CA TRP A 605 24.62 1.91 20.76
C TRP A 605 25.69 1.03 21.45
N ASN A 606 26.97 1.26 21.14
CA ASN A 606 28.12 0.60 21.77
C ASN A 606 29.05 1.63 22.42
N GLN A 607 29.80 1.26 23.46
CA GLN A 607 30.64 2.20 24.23
C GLN A 607 32.03 2.38 23.59
N LEU A 608 32.06 2.79 22.33
CA LEU A 608 33.28 2.88 21.50
C LEU A 608 34.22 4.00 21.92
N LYS A 609 33.65 5.13 22.39
CA LYS A 609 34.35 6.38 22.72
C LYS A 609 35.13 6.97 21.53
N ASP A 610 35.76 8.12 21.76
CA ASP A 610 36.63 8.77 20.76
C ASP A 610 37.87 7.93 20.40
N SER A 611 38.38 7.12 21.34
CA SER A 611 39.51 6.21 21.10
C SER A 611 39.15 5.13 20.07
N GLY A 612 37.95 4.53 20.16
CA GLY A 612 37.46 3.55 19.20
C GLY A 612 37.28 4.16 17.81
N VAL A 613 36.64 5.33 17.70
CA VAL A 613 36.47 6.01 16.40
C VAL A 613 37.82 6.40 15.79
N LYS A 614 38.80 6.84 16.59
CA LYS A 614 40.16 7.12 16.11
C LYS A 614 40.85 5.87 15.54
N LEU A 615 40.60 4.68 16.10
CA LEU A 615 41.10 3.41 15.55
C LEU A 615 40.40 3.06 14.22
N LEU A 616 39.07 3.22 14.12
CA LEU A 616 38.32 3.03 12.87
C LEU A 616 38.77 4.00 11.77
N CYS A 617 39.10 5.24 12.13
CA CYS A 617 39.65 6.21 11.18
C CYS A 617 40.94 5.68 10.52
N GLY A 618 41.75 4.86 11.19
CA GLY A 618 42.93 4.22 10.61
C GLY A 618 42.64 3.20 9.49
N PHE A 619 41.38 2.79 9.31
CA PHE A 619 40.88 2.08 8.13
C PHE A 619 40.27 3.05 7.10
N LEU A 620 39.53 4.08 7.54
CA LEU A 620 38.90 5.05 6.63
C LEU A 620 39.92 5.85 5.78
N HIS A 621 41.11 6.15 6.33
CA HIS A 621 42.22 6.76 5.57
C HIS A 621 42.83 5.81 4.50
N PHE A 622 42.47 4.52 4.47
CA PHE A 622 43.10 3.56 3.57
C PHE A 622 42.54 3.71 2.14
N PRO A 623 43.38 3.87 1.09
CA PRO A 623 42.92 4.25 -0.26
C PRO A 623 41.87 3.31 -0.89
N ASN A 624 41.86 2.04 -0.50
CA ASN A 624 40.93 1.04 -1.03
C ASN A 624 39.62 0.91 -0.22
N CYS A 625 39.39 1.76 0.80
CA CYS A 625 38.17 1.76 1.59
C CYS A 625 36.96 2.16 0.73
N ARG A 626 35.94 1.30 0.65
CA ARG A 626 34.71 1.51 -0.12
C ARG A 626 33.45 1.68 0.72
N LEU A 627 33.61 2.08 1.98
CA LEU A 627 32.50 2.24 2.91
C LEU A 627 31.60 3.41 2.47
N GLU A 628 30.34 3.11 2.16
CA GLU A 628 29.32 4.08 1.75
C GLU A 628 28.46 4.56 2.92
N THR A 629 28.30 3.73 3.96
CA THR A 629 27.47 4.02 5.13
C THR A 629 28.21 3.67 6.42
N LEU A 630 28.28 4.66 7.33
CA LEU A 630 28.83 4.48 8.68
C LEU A 630 27.83 5.01 9.72
N ARG A 631 27.37 4.12 10.61
CA ARG A 631 26.46 4.47 11.71
C ARG A 631 27.14 4.27 13.07
N LEU A 632 27.24 5.35 13.81
CA LEU A 632 27.89 5.48 15.12
C LEU A 632 26.96 6.19 16.12
N ARG A 633 25.65 5.94 16.00
CA ARG A 633 24.64 6.60 16.85
C ARG A 633 24.77 6.13 18.29
N SER A 634 24.80 7.04 19.26
CA SER A 634 24.94 6.72 20.69
C SER A 634 26.17 5.84 20.98
N CYS A 635 27.34 6.33 20.56
CA CYS A 635 28.63 5.65 20.72
C CYS A 635 29.56 6.30 21.76
N SER A 636 29.02 7.22 22.57
CA SER A 636 29.76 8.04 23.55
C SER A 636 30.85 8.90 22.90
N LEU A 637 30.53 9.53 21.77
CA LEU A 637 31.45 10.35 20.98
C LEU A 637 31.38 11.84 21.38
N SER A 638 32.50 12.53 21.20
CA SER A 638 32.66 13.98 21.42
C SER A 638 33.16 14.69 20.16
N GLU A 639 33.49 15.98 20.29
CA GLU A 639 34.17 16.77 19.26
C GLU A 639 35.49 16.13 18.74
N ILE A 640 36.15 15.27 19.54
CA ILE A 640 37.39 14.57 19.14
C ILE A 640 37.12 13.55 18.01
N SER A 641 36.00 12.82 18.08
CA SER A 641 35.57 11.93 17.00
C SER A 641 35.27 12.68 15.71
N CYS A 642 34.61 13.83 15.80
CA CYS A 642 34.33 14.69 14.63
C CYS A 642 35.61 15.12 13.92
N GLY A 643 36.62 15.58 14.66
CA GLY A 643 37.93 15.94 14.09
C GLY A 643 38.65 14.75 13.45
N SER A 644 38.59 13.58 14.09
CA SER A 644 39.22 12.35 13.58
C SER A 644 38.56 11.88 12.27
N LEU A 645 37.23 11.88 12.21
CA LEU A 645 36.46 11.52 11.01
C LEU A 645 36.65 12.54 9.88
N ALA A 646 36.58 13.84 10.17
CA ALA A 646 36.82 14.89 9.18
C ALA A 646 38.26 14.86 8.62
N SER A 647 39.25 14.42 9.40
CA SER A 647 40.60 14.16 8.89
C SER A 647 40.63 12.95 7.95
N ALA A 648 39.97 11.84 8.35
CA ALA A 648 39.96 10.60 7.57
C ALA A 648 39.28 10.77 6.22
N LEU A 649 38.10 11.39 6.19
CA LEU A 649 37.25 11.52 5.00
C LEU A 649 37.76 12.56 3.99
N ARG A 650 38.66 13.48 4.40
CA ARG A 650 39.40 14.35 3.46
C ARG A 650 40.64 13.68 2.87
N SER A 651 41.20 12.67 3.53
CA SER A 651 42.48 12.06 3.12
C SER A 651 42.34 11.04 1.99
N ASN A 652 41.11 10.59 1.73
CA ASN A 652 40.74 9.64 0.69
C ASN A 652 39.43 10.16 0.07
N PRO A 653 39.29 10.34 -1.27
CA PRO A 653 38.04 10.78 -1.89
C PRO A 653 36.89 9.88 -1.42
N SER A 654 36.04 10.41 -0.54
CA SER A 654 35.28 9.56 0.35
C SER A 654 34.06 9.02 -0.35
N HIS A 655 34.04 7.71 -0.62
CA HIS A 655 32.84 6.99 -1.05
C HIS A 655 31.69 6.99 -0.02
N LEU A 656 31.90 7.61 1.16
CA LEU A 656 30.92 7.70 2.23
C LEU A 656 29.78 8.65 1.85
N LYS A 657 28.59 8.08 1.64
CA LYS A 657 27.34 8.78 1.31
C LYS A 657 26.45 9.00 2.53
N GLU A 658 26.52 8.14 3.55
CA GLU A 658 25.73 8.26 4.77
C GLU A 658 26.61 8.21 6.02
N LEU A 659 26.52 9.26 6.84
CA LEU A 659 27.12 9.34 8.17
C LEU A 659 26.04 9.62 9.22
N ASP A 660 25.86 8.70 10.17
CA ASP A 660 24.96 8.87 11.32
C ASP A 660 25.78 8.92 12.62
N MET A 661 25.84 10.10 13.25
CA MET A 661 26.47 10.31 14.55
C MET A 661 25.47 10.78 15.61
N SER A 662 24.18 10.54 15.40
CA SER A 662 23.08 10.96 16.29
C SER A 662 23.27 10.47 17.74
N TRP A 663 22.64 11.11 18.72
CA TRP A 663 22.68 10.72 20.14
C TRP A 663 24.09 10.69 20.76
N ASN A 664 24.99 11.57 20.30
CA ASN A 664 26.35 11.75 20.83
C ASN A 664 26.59 13.21 21.26
N GLN A 665 27.51 13.46 22.19
CA GLN A 665 27.75 14.79 22.76
C GLN A 665 28.76 15.59 21.91
N LEU A 666 28.43 15.78 20.63
CA LEU A 666 29.34 16.37 19.63
C LEU A 666 29.53 17.88 19.79
N LYS A 667 28.47 18.59 20.22
CA LYS A 667 28.42 20.06 20.37
C LYS A 667 28.70 20.82 19.07
N ASP A 668 28.60 22.14 19.12
CA ASP A 668 28.90 23.01 17.99
C ASP A 668 30.37 22.94 17.53
N SER A 669 31.30 22.68 18.44
CA SER A 669 32.72 22.48 18.12
C SER A 669 32.95 21.24 17.25
N GLY A 670 32.28 20.12 17.54
CA GLY A 670 32.33 18.91 16.72
C GLY A 670 31.74 19.13 15.32
N VAL A 671 30.58 19.76 15.23
CA VAL A 671 29.95 20.05 13.92
C VAL A 671 30.81 21.00 13.09
N LYS A 672 31.43 22.01 13.70
CA LYS A 672 32.37 22.91 13.00
C LYS A 672 33.58 22.16 12.41
N LEU A 673 34.05 21.09 13.05
CA LEU A 673 35.10 20.22 12.50
C LEU A 673 34.61 19.40 11.31
N LEU A 674 33.37 18.85 11.37
CA LEU A 674 32.74 18.15 10.23
C LEU A 674 32.48 19.09 9.04
N CYS A 675 32.09 20.35 9.29
CA CYS A 675 31.92 21.36 8.25
C CYS A 675 33.18 21.57 7.41
N GLY A 676 34.37 21.44 8.00
CA GLY A 676 35.64 21.52 7.27
C GLY A 676 35.91 20.35 6.33
N PHE A 677 35.16 19.24 6.43
CA PHE A 677 35.10 18.17 5.44
C PHE A 677 33.97 18.39 4.43
N LEU A 678 32.80 18.88 4.86
CA LEU A 678 31.70 19.22 3.94
C LEU A 678 32.08 20.31 2.91
N GLN A 679 33.01 21.19 3.26
CA GLN A 679 33.58 22.20 2.35
C GLN A 679 34.54 21.63 1.30
N ASP A 680 34.99 20.39 1.43
CA ASP A 680 35.92 19.75 0.49
C ASP A 680 35.20 19.46 -0.84
N PRO A 681 35.71 19.90 -2.00
CA PRO A 681 35.11 19.62 -3.30
C PRO A 681 35.01 18.12 -3.66
N LEU A 682 35.75 17.25 -2.97
CA LEU A 682 35.71 15.79 -3.15
C LEU A 682 34.74 15.08 -2.19
N CYS A 683 33.97 15.83 -1.38
CA CYS A 683 32.98 15.29 -0.47
C CYS A 683 31.72 14.79 -1.21
N GLU A 684 31.53 13.47 -1.28
CA GLU A 684 30.34 12.82 -1.85
C GLU A 684 29.20 12.56 -0.83
N LEU A 685 29.26 13.15 0.38
CA LEU A 685 28.31 12.84 1.45
C LEU A 685 26.88 13.32 1.13
N GLU A 686 25.97 12.38 0.89
CA GLU A 686 24.56 12.64 0.56
C GLU A 686 23.67 12.82 1.79
N THR A 687 23.98 12.16 2.91
CA THR A 687 23.16 12.12 4.12
C THR A 687 24.01 12.27 5.39
N LEU A 688 23.66 13.27 6.21
CA LEU A 688 24.26 13.53 7.51
C LEU A 688 23.18 13.54 8.60
N ARG A 689 23.30 12.68 9.62
CA ARG A 689 22.38 12.64 10.77
C ARG A 689 23.11 12.97 12.07
N LEU A 690 22.61 14.01 12.72
CA LEU A 690 23.08 14.59 13.98
C LEU A 690 21.89 14.82 14.94
N TRP A 691 20.89 13.92 14.91
CA TRP A 691 19.73 13.96 15.78
C TRP A 691 20.18 13.87 17.25
N CYS A 692 19.79 14.84 18.10
CA CYS A 692 20.11 14.84 19.53
C CYS A 692 21.64 14.82 19.77
N CYS A 693 22.34 15.84 19.27
CA CYS A 693 23.79 15.98 19.33
C CYS A 693 24.29 17.17 20.19
N SER A 694 23.40 17.79 20.97
CA SER A 694 23.66 18.99 21.78
C SER A 694 24.11 20.19 20.94
N LEU A 695 23.44 20.39 19.78
CA LEU A 695 23.74 21.47 18.83
C LEU A 695 22.90 22.73 19.10
N SER A 696 23.46 23.89 18.76
CA SER A 696 22.80 25.20 18.81
C SER A 696 22.77 25.87 17.43
N GLU A 697 22.31 27.13 17.38
CA GLU A 697 22.39 27.99 16.19
C GLU A 697 23.80 28.13 15.59
N ILE A 698 24.86 27.99 16.39
CA ILE A 698 26.26 28.03 15.91
C ILE A 698 26.54 26.89 14.93
N SER A 699 25.98 25.69 15.18
CA SER A 699 26.01 24.58 14.23
C SER A 699 25.27 24.90 12.95
N CYS A 700 24.08 25.50 13.02
CA CYS A 700 23.31 25.86 11.83
C CYS A 700 24.07 26.85 10.93
N GLY A 701 24.68 27.90 11.52
CA GLY A 701 25.51 28.85 10.76
C GLY A 701 26.73 28.20 10.13
N SER A 702 27.38 27.27 10.85
CA SER A 702 28.54 26.52 10.34
C SER A 702 28.17 25.59 9.19
N LEU A 703 27.05 24.87 9.31
CA LEU A 703 26.52 23.98 8.26
C LEU A 703 26.05 24.78 7.04
N ALA A 704 25.31 25.87 7.22
CA ALA A 704 24.88 26.74 6.14
C ALA A 704 26.07 27.35 5.38
N SER A 705 27.14 27.73 6.08
CA SER A 705 28.39 28.21 5.47
C SER A 705 29.10 27.11 4.66
N ALA A 706 29.15 25.88 5.17
CA ALA A 706 29.74 24.75 4.45
C ALA A 706 28.97 24.40 3.17
N LEU A 707 27.65 24.30 3.25
CA LEU A 707 26.78 24.00 2.10
C LEU A 707 26.75 25.13 1.06
N ARG A 708 27.02 26.38 1.46
CA ARG A 708 27.25 27.48 0.51
C ARG A 708 28.58 27.39 -0.21
N SER A 709 29.57 26.72 0.37
CA SER A 709 30.89 26.51 -0.23
C SER A 709 30.94 25.29 -1.16
N ASN A 710 30.17 24.24 -0.86
CA ASN A 710 30.02 23.05 -1.70
C ASN A 710 28.53 22.65 -1.78
N PRO A 711 27.79 23.14 -2.80
CA PRO A 711 26.33 23.06 -2.83
C PRO A 711 25.74 21.74 -3.36
N SER A 712 26.53 20.86 -4.00
CA SER A 712 26.00 19.82 -4.90
C SER A 712 25.70 18.44 -4.30
N HIS A 713 26.21 18.10 -3.11
CA HIS A 713 26.25 16.70 -2.66
C HIS A 713 25.28 16.35 -1.51
N LEU A 714 25.18 17.18 -0.46
CA LEU A 714 24.35 16.83 0.70
C LEU A 714 22.86 17.04 0.42
N ARG A 715 22.12 15.93 0.31
CA ARG A 715 20.66 15.90 0.06
C ARG A 715 19.83 15.86 1.34
N LYS A 716 20.32 15.23 2.40
CA LYS A 716 19.55 14.95 3.61
C LYS A 716 20.31 15.33 4.87
N LEU A 717 19.72 16.21 5.67
CA LEU A 717 20.28 16.67 6.93
C LEU A 717 19.24 16.48 8.05
N ASP A 718 19.58 15.68 9.06
CA ASP A 718 18.75 15.48 10.24
C ASP A 718 19.42 16.10 11.47
N LEU A 719 18.91 17.25 11.91
CA LEU A 719 19.31 17.97 13.12
C LEU A 719 18.22 17.92 14.20
N SER A 720 17.25 17.00 14.10
CA SER A 720 16.10 17.00 14.99
C SER A 720 16.48 16.89 16.48
N GLN A 721 15.58 17.30 17.37
CA GLN A 721 15.78 17.27 18.85
C GLN A 721 17.12 17.87 19.32
N ASN A 722 17.58 18.92 18.64
CA ASN A 722 18.66 19.79 19.11
C ASN A 722 18.08 21.13 19.60
N GLN A 723 18.87 21.93 20.29
CA GLN A 723 18.44 23.24 20.81
C GLN A 723 18.66 24.34 19.77
N LEU A 724 18.09 24.14 18.58
CA LEU A 724 18.21 25.06 17.46
C LEU A 724 17.26 26.26 17.67
N GLN A 725 17.77 27.47 17.53
CA GLN A 725 16.96 28.69 17.49
C GLN A 725 16.34 28.88 16.10
N ASP A 726 15.16 29.52 16.03
CA ASP A 726 14.44 29.81 14.77
C ASP A 726 15.29 30.53 13.73
N SER A 727 16.19 31.42 14.15
CA SER A 727 17.12 32.15 13.29
C SER A 727 18.14 31.23 12.60
N GLY A 728 18.73 30.30 13.36
CA GLY A 728 19.64 29.28 12.82
C GLY A 728 18.93 28.32 11.87
N VAL A 729 17.70 27.91 12.22
CA VAL A 729 16.84 27.08 11.35
C VAL A 729 16.58 27.76 10.01
N LYS A 730 16.18 29.04 10.00
CA LYS A 730 15.91 29.81 8.78
C LYS A 730 17.10 29.86 7.80
N LEU A 731 18.34 29.89 8.31
CA LEU A 731 19.54 29.86 7.46
C LEU A 731 19.67 28.58 6.65
N LEU A 732 19.25 27.44 7.21
CA LEU A 732 19.25 26.14 6.54
C LEU A 732 18.00 25.93 5.69
N SER A 733 16.81 26.37 6.14
CA SER A 733 15.58 26.31 5.34
C SER A 733 15.73 27.09 4.03
N ALA A 734 16.39 28.25 4.05
CA ALA A 734 16.67 29.04 2.84
C ALA A 734 17.60 28.34 1.82
N LEU A 735 18.31 27.27 2.21
CA LEU A 735 19.07 26.41 1.29
C LEU A 735 18.21 25.30 0.70
N VAL A 736 17.17 24.83 1.41
CA VAL A 736 16.19 23.85 0.91
C VAL A 736 15.26 24.49 -0.13
N GLU A 737 14.91 25.77 0.07
CA GLU A 737 14.03 26.52 -0.83
C GLU A 737 14.70 26.97 -2.14
N ASN A 738 16.04 26.96 -2.20
CA ASN A 738 16.80 27.45 -3.35
C ASN A 738 17.32 26.28 -4.22
N PRO A 739 16.93 26.17 -5.51
CA PRO A 739 17.30 25.06 -6.39
C PRO A 739 18.78 25.01 -6.78
N ASP A 740 19.58 26.04 -6.49
CA ASP A 740 21.03 26.05 -6.70
C ASP A 740 21.78 25.15 -5.68
N TYR A 741 21.10 24.68 -4.63
CA TYR A 741 21.65 23.79 -3.59
C TYR A 741 20.95 22.43 -3.62
N GLY A 742 21.72 21.35 -3.40
CA GLY A 742 21.23 19.97 -3.46
C GLY A 742 20.43 19.48 -2.25
N LEU A 743 20.12 20.34 -1.25
CA LEU A 743 19.54 19.93 0.03
C LEU A 743 18.03 19.68 -0.06
N GLU A 744 17.64 18.47 -0.45
CA GLU A 744 16.24 18.02 -0.62
C GLU A 744 15.45 17.88 0.69
N THR A 745 16.09 17.60 1.83
CA THR A 745 15.38 17.30 3.08
C THR A 745 16.14 17.78 4.31
N LEU A 746 15.50 18.66 5.07
CA LEU A 746 15.91 19.09 6.41
C LEU A 746 14.92 18.55 7.45
N ARG A 747 15.43 17.90 8.50
CA ARG A 747 14.67 17.57 9.73
C ARG A 747 15.28 18.33 10.90
N GLN A 748 14.44 18.91 11.74
CA GLN A 748 14.76 19.85 12.82
C GLN A 748 13.78 19.66 13.98
#